data_AF-A0A523UWD2-F1
#
_entry.id   AF-A0A523UWD2-F1
#
_cell.length_a   1.000
_cell.length_b   1.000
_cell.length_c   1.000
_cell.angle_alpha   90.00
_cell.angle_beta   90.00
_cell.angle_gamma   90.00
#
_symmetry.space_group_name_H-M   'P 1'
#
loop_
_entity.id
_entity.type
_entity.pdbx_description
1 polymer ?
#
loop_
_entity_poly.entity_id
_entity_poly.type
_entity_poly.pdbx_seq_one_letter_code
_entity_poly.pdbx_strand_id
1 'polypeptide(L)'
;MKQSFIFALLIGVAIFTATAAQSQQLLLAIEKVDLERAQEYLVDDFSLYAILERDCLIGTSSRGTVTLRSCHIPYRLISRDMKPEGYYLVTLPPFIHGLDFSSLDNILYRQEDVAVVGANRQQAELLSQKGFELVSLMPLAIKERVSIHRGDLILKKRSADGLIEKLVREVSADSIECYLRALEGFVTRYSPTDSCWSAGQWIYDKFQSFGVDASFHYYDWDGNHWRNVIGTIPGKSDSTVIVVICGHFDSISHTPWDLAPGAEDNGSGTAVVIEAARVLGKENHPYTLRFICFSGEEQGLVGSYYYATEAFTRGDNIAAAMNFDMVGYTDDYHWDLWAGYDSNSIWLGNMMLGASRFSQLELFVNYDVIPASDHWPFQQYGYSATFATELSATDDYPFYHSIHDTVGNLNMEFLAEVAKMGVVSMAMVGNGYPEPSLPPESVYVRDAGVGGTVQVEWTPSLTPDILGYNVYYGFSSRRYEKPVYAGDTTNFRLGGLQDDTVYFVSVTAIDNDTESGYSMETDVVPGQTPHPPESLRLVPTYLGMDLFWGPNSELDLAGYNVYRSTDPGGPYQSVNPALVADTTYCDSGLTAGLMHYYVITAVDTTELEGRYSEEVGAFPMSFDHGILLVDGTQNEVGPLLVPDSIEDKFYQELLAGYEFYSWDCDSNGSPTISTMGLYSTLIWRAENPFLSEPYLLENAQNLGYYLAQGGQLWLIGWWAIRELMAYGSYPFTFAPGDWPYDYLHLSSSDNTGPVG
;
A
#
# COMPACT_ATOMS: atom_id res chain seq x y z
N MET A 1 2.34 30.83 -29.24
CA MET A 1 2.08 32.22 -29.67
C MET A 1 2.86 33.14 -28.74
N LYS A 2 3.51 34.16 -29.29
CA LYS A 2 4.53 35.04 -28.69
C LYS A 2 4.12 35.69 -27.36
N GLN A 3 5.08 35.87 -26.45
CA GLN A 3 5.58 37.20 -26.06
C GLN A 3 6.89 37.12 -25.25
N SER A 4 7.97 37.54 -25.91
CA SER A 4 9.20 38.02 -25.30
C SER A 4 8.99 39.45 -24.80
N PHE A 5 9.54 39.81 -23.63
CA PHE A 5 9.92 41.20 -23.34
C PHE A 5 11.24 41.26 -22.56
N ILE A 6 12.13 42.10 -23.10
CA ILE A 6 13.47 42.47 -22.67
C ILE A 6 13.36 43.53 -21.56
N PHE A 7 14.18 43.45 -20.50
CA PHE A 7 15.06 44.55 -20.07
C PHE A 7 16.16 44.08 -19.12
N ALA A 8 17.33 44.69 -19.29
CA ALA A 8 18.62 44.33 -18.72
C ALA A 8 19.00 45.17 -17.48
N LEU A 9 19.98 44.64 -16.74
CA LEU A 9 21.02 45.32 -15.94
C LEU A 9 20.64 45.85 -14.54
N LEU A 10 21.16 45.21 -13.48
CA LEU A 10 21.96 45.83 -12.40
C LEU A 10 22.41 44.80 -11.32
N ILE A 11 23.70 44.45 -11.38
CA ILE A 11 24.70 44.27 -10.31
C ILE A 11 24.18 43.96 -8.88
N GLY A 12 24.64 42.81 -8.34
CA GLY A 12 24.79 42.64 -6.88
C GLY A 12 24.95 41.19 -6.42
N VAL A 13 26.09 40.54 -6.68
CA VAL A 13 26.48 39.33 -5.95
C VAL A 13 26.71 39.74 -4.49
N ALA A 14 25.73 39.46 -3.62
CA ALA A 14 25.89 39.57 -2.18
C ALA A 14 26.36 38.22 -1.63
N ILE A 15 27.67 38.09 -1.42
CA ILE A 15 28.22 37.13 -0.48
C ILE A 15 27.79 37.62 0.90
N PHE A 16 26.85 36.95 1.55
CA PHE A 16 26.46 37.28 2.92
C PHE A 16 27.58 36.86 3.88
N THR A 17 28.46 37.79 4.21
CA THR A 17 29.11 37.81 5.52
C THR A 17 28.10 38.28 6.55
N ALA A 18 27.86 37.45 7.56
CA ALA A 18 26.97 37.71 8.69
C ALA A 18 27.36 39.00 9.44
N THR A 19 26.71 40.13 9.11
CA THR A 19 26.64 41.29 10.00
C THR A 19 25.40 42.14 9.69
N ALA A 20 24.28 41.86 10.35
CA ALA A 20 23.26 42.86 10.70
C ALA A 20 22.44 42.32 11.88
N ALA A 21 22.11 43.19 12.84
CA ALA A 21 21.48 42.87 14.11
C ALA A 21 20.28 41.91 13.97
N GLN A 22 20.28 40.83 14.75
CA GLN A 22 19.24 39.81 14.83
C GLN A 22 17.91 40.48 15.24
N SER A 23 17.12 40.90 14.27
CA SER A 23 15.68 41.05 14.47
C SER A 23 15.14 39.65 14.75
N GLN A 24 14.25 39.54 15.73
CA GLN A 24 13.61 38.27 16.08
C GLN A 24 12.94 37.69 14.82
N GLN A 25 13.50 36.61 14.29
CA GLN A 25 13.04 35.96 13.06
C GLN A 25 11.85 35.06 13.39
N LEU A 26 10.77 35.20 12.64
CA LEU A 26 9.56 34.39 12.75
C LEU A 26 9.64 33.24 11.75
N LEU A 27 9.14 32.07 12.13
CA LEU A 27 8.92 30.94 11.22
C LEU A 27 7.45 30.88 10.83
N LEU A 28 7.17 30.88 9.53
CA LEU A 28 5.83 30.86 8.96
C LEU A 28 5.67 29.70 7.97
N ALA A 29 4.45 29.19 7.81
CA ALA A 29 4.03 28.45 6.63
C ALA A 29 3.23 29.37 5.70
N ILE A 30 3.52 29.32 4.40
CA ILE A 30 2.76 29.96 3.32
C ILE A 30 2.39 28.91 2.28
N GLU A 31 1.33 29.10 1.50
CA GLU A 31 1.04 28.19 0.40
C GLU A 31 2.14 28.25 -0.67
N LYS A 32 2.51 27.10 -1.23
CA LYS A 32 3.57 26.95 -2.23
C LYS A 32 3.35 27.82 -3.46
N VAL A 33 2.09 28.02 -3.86
CA VAL A 33 1.68 28.90 -4.97
C VAL A 33 2.03 30.38 -4.72
N ASP A 34 2.21 30.79 -3.47
CA ASP A 34 2.57 32.15 -3.08
C ASP A 34 4.07 32.34 -2.82
N LEU A 35 4.89 31.28 -2.94
CA LEU A 35 6.33 31.33 -2.65
C LEU A 35 7.04 32.43 -3.45
N GLU A 36 6.86 32.45 -4.78
CA GLU A 36 7.53 33.43 -5.66
C GLU A 36 7.11 34.87 -5.30
N ARG A 37 5.82 35.07 -5.01
CA ARG A 37 5.29 36.38 -4.61
C ARG A 37 5.86 36.81 -3.24
N ALA A 38 5.91 35.88 -2.28
CA ALA A 38 6.47 36.15 -0.96
C ALA A 38 7.94 36.54 -1.06
N GLN A 39 8.72 35.82 -1.87
CA GLN A 39 10.12 36.13 -2.14
C GLN A 39 10.30 37.51 -2.78
N GLU A 40 9.47 37.85 -3.78
CA GLU A 40 9.51 39.15 -4.47
C GLU A 40 9.25 40.33 -3.52
N TYR A 41 8.33 40.17 -2.56
CA TYR A 41 7.98 41.25 -1.64
C TYR A 41 8.86 41.32 -0.39
N LEU A 42 9.41 40.20 0.07
CA LEU A 42 10.20 40.14 1.30
C LEU A 42 11.69 40.46 1.07
N VAL A 43 12.23 40.25 -0.14
CA VAL A 43 13.59 40.61 -0.58
C VAL A 43 14.68 40.31 0.46
N ASP A 44 15.09 41.31 1.26
CA ASP A 44 16.16 41.19 2.28
C ASP A 44 15.67 40.63 3.64
N ASP A 45 14.37 40.38 3.77
CA ASP A 45 13.68 39.88 4.98
C ASP A 45 13.04 38.51 4.73
N PHE A 46 13.76 37.64 4.01
CA PHE A 46 13.30 36.33 3.57
C PHE A 46 14.36 35.25 3.81
N SER A 47 13.91 34.10 4.30
CA SER A 47 14.69 32.86 4.30
C SER A 47 13.74 31.73 3.92
N LEU A 48 14.16 30.80 3.09
CA LEU A 48 13.41 29.59 2.78
C LEU A 48 14.04 28.43 3.56
N TYR A 49 13.24 27.61 4.20
CA TYR A 49 13.73 26.49 5.00
C TYR A 49 13.29 25.13 4.46
N ALA A 50 12.08 25.05 3.91
CA ALA A 50 11.57 23.84 3.28
C ALA A 50 10.47 24.17 2.28
N ILE A 51 10.40 23.39 1.23
CA ILE A 51 9.29 23.29 0.27
C ILE A 51 8.65 21.93 0.55
N LEU A 52 7.47 21.98 1.18
CA LEU A 52 6.65 20.79 1.43
C LEU A 52 5.68 20.61 0.26
N GLU A 53 4.72 19.70 0.43
CA GLU A 53 3.75 19.39 -0.61
C GLU A 53 2.89 20.61 -0.98
N ARG A 54 2.22 21.19 0.01
CA ARG A 54 1.32 22.33 -0.20
C ARG A 54 1.89 23.65 0.31
N ASP A 55 2.74 23.59 1.33
CA ASP A 55 3.24 24.78 2.01
C ASP A 55 4.76 24.93 1.87
N CYS A 56 5.25 26.16 1.98
CA CYS A 56 6.66 26.48 2.15
C CYS A 56 6.91 27.04 3.54
N LEU A 57 7.98 26.58 4.19
CA LEU A 57 8.42 27.09 5.48
C LEU A 57 9.39 28.25 5.27
N ILE A 58 9.00 29.45 5.70
CA ILE A 58 9.77 30.68 5.48
C ILE A 58 10.10 31.40 6.78
N GLY A 59 11.27 32.04 6.79
CA GLY A 59 11.72 32.96 7.82
C GLY A 59 11.51 34.41 7.42
N THR A 60 10.93 35.22 8.30
CA THR A 60 10.81 36.66 8.08
C THR A 60 10.68 37.43 9.40
N SER A 61 10.97 38.72 9.42
CA SER A 61 10.79 39.55 10.61
C SER A 61 9.33 39.95 10.84
N SER A 62 9.07 40.59 11.99
CA SER A 62 7.76 41.21 12.24
C SER A 62 7.36 42.23 11.16
N ARG A 63 8.33 42.89 10.51
CA ARG A 63 8.06 43.80 9.38
C ARG A 63 7.59 43.03 8.14
N GLY A 64 8.24 41.92 7.81
CA GLY A 64 7.82 41.07 6.70
C GLY A 64 6.38 40.55 6.83
N THR A 65 5.91 40.24 8.05
CA THR A 65 4.49 39.87 8.24
C THR A 65 3.50 40.99 7.90
N VAL A 66 3.90 42.26 8.04
CA VAL A 66 3.11 43.41 7.59
C VAL A 66 3.09 43.47 6.07
N THR A 67 4.23 43.23 5.43
CA THR A 67 4.34 43.13 3.96
C THR A 67 3.44 42.04 3.41
N LEU A 68 3.52 40.80 3.93
CA LEU A 68 2.67 39.68 3.50
C LEU A 68 1.18 40.01 3.59
N ARG A 69 0.73 40.60 4.72
CA ARG A 69 -0.66 41.07 4.88
C ARG A 69 -1.05 42.12 3.84
N SER A 70 -0.18 43.09 3.56
CA SER A 70 -0.46 44.14 2.58
C SER A 70 -0.56 43.61 1.14
N CYS A 71 0.17 42.53 0.85
CA CYS A 71 0.18 41.86 -0.44
C CYS A 71 -0.86 40.74 -0.55
N HIS A 72 -1.72 40.57 0.47
CA HIS A 72 -2.74 39.53 0.54
C HIS A 72 -2.17 38.11 0.38
N ILE A 73 -0.98 37.86 0.95
CA ILE A 73 -0.39 36.52 1.03
C ILE A 73 -0.76 35.92 2.40
N PRO A 74 -1.62 34.88 2.44
CA PRO A 74 -1.95 34.21 3.69
C PRO A 74 -0.73 33.50 4.26
N TYR A 75 -0.65 33.45 5.59
CA TYR A 75 0.40 32.70 6.27
C TYR A 75 -0.09 32.18 7.63
N ARG A 76 0.52 31.09 8.08
CA ARG A 76 0.39 30.55 9.43
C ARG A 76 1.67 30.79 10.20
N LEU A 77 1.57 31.44 11.37
CA LEU A 77 2.70 31.60 12.28
C LEU A 77 2.99 30.27 12.98
N ILE A 78 4.21 29.75 12.81
CA ILE A 78 4.69 28.51 13.44
C ILE A 78 5.45 28.85 14.72
N SER A 79 6.42 29.76 14.63
CA SER A 79 7.20 30.20 15.79
C SER A 79 7.54 31.69 15.75
N ARG A 80 7.66 32.27 16.95
CA ARG A 80 8.09 33.65 17.17
C ARG A 80 9.58 33.80 17.42
N ASP A 81 10.33 32.74 17.63
CA ASP A 81 11.78 32.79 17.93
C ASP A 81 12.50 31.72 17.10
N MET A 82 12.53 31.92 15.78
CA MET A 82 13.19 31.00 14.86
C MET A 82 14.71 31.07 15.05
N LYS A 83 15.29 29.92 15.36
CA LYS A 83 16.73 29.67 15.46
C LYS A 83 16.96 28.34 14.76
N PRO A 84 17.76 28.26 13.68
CA PRO A 84 17.89 27.05 12.86
C PRO A 84 18.14 25.76 13.66
N GLU A 85 18.93 25.83 14.74
CA GLU A 85 19.29 24.68 15.59
C GLU A 85 18.17 24.20 16.54
N GLY A 86 17.04 24.92 16.61
CA GLY A 86 15.95 24.65 17.55
C GLY A 86 14.69 24.03 16.93
N TYR A 87 14.68 23.78 15.61
CA TYR A 87 13.51 23.29 14.89
C TYR A 87 13.91 22.17 13.94
N TYR A 88 13.10 21.12 13.91
CA TYR A 88 13.33 19.92 13.12
C TYR A 88 12.07 19.57 12.32
N LEU A 89 12.27 19.12 11.10
CA LEU A 89 11.27 18.35 10.36
C LEU A 89 11.32 16.91 10.86
N VAL A 90 10.14 16.31 11.03
CA VAL A 90 9.98 14.91 11.45
C VAL A 90 9.06 14.24 10.45
N THR A 91 9.50 13.12 9.89
CA THR A 91 8.66 12.22 9.09
C THR A 91 7.67 11.55 10.05
N LEU A 92 6.38 11.66 9.73
CA LEU A 92 5.28 11.03 10.45
C LEU A 92 4.79 9.83 9.62
N PRO A 93 5.05 8.59 10.03
CA PRO A 93 4.70 7.40 9.26
C PRO A 93 3.18 7.18 9.11
N PRO A 94 2.81 6.32 8.15
CA PRO A 94 2.02 5.13 8.45
C PRO A 94 2.88 3.87 8.72
N PHE A 95 4.18 3.91 8.40
CA PHE A 95 5.11 2.77 8.31
C PHE A 95 6.04 2.47 9.52
N ILE A 96 5.90 3.13 10.66
CA ILE A 96 6.60 2.66 11.89
C ILE A 96 5.53 2.25 12.89
N HIS A 97 5.16 0.98 12.85
CA HIS A 97 4.19 0.41 13.78
C HIS A 97 4.78 0.44 15.20
N GLY A 98 4.06 1.10 16.13
CA GLY A 98 4.40 1.09 17.56
C GLY A 98 5.07 2.36 18.09
N LEU A 99 5.32 3.39 17.27
CA LEU A 99 5.75 4.69 17.78
C LEU A 99 4.58 5.49 18.37
N ASP A 100 4.70 5.85 19.64
CA ASP A 100 3.74 6.70 20.33
C ASP A 100 4.04 8.19 20.09
N PHE A 101 3.35 8.76 19.09
CA PHE A 101 3.41 10.18 18.75
C PHE A 101 2.86 11.09 19.84
N SER A 102 2.17 10.58 20.87
CA SER A 102 1.78 11.39 22.02
C SER A 102 2.99 11.91 22.80
N SER A 103 4.18 11.32 22.59
CA SER A 103 5.45 11.79 23.15
C SER A 103 6.07 13.00 22.42
N LEU A 104 5.54 13.42 21.26
CA LEU A 104 5.92 14.64 20.57
C LEU A 104 5.13 15.84 21.14
N ASP A 105 5.43 16.24 22.38
CA ASP A 105 4.73 17.30 23.12
C ASP A 105 4.79 18.70 22.47
N ASN A 106 5.54 18.89 21.38
CA ASN A 106 5.82 20.20 20.77
C ASN A 106 5.74 20.22 19.23
N ILE A 107 4.73 19.56 18.65
CA ILE A 107 4.40 19.73 17.23
C ILE A 107 3.84 21.14 17.02
N LEU A 108 4.57 21.98 16.28
CA LEU A 108 4.23 23.38 16.01
C LEU A 108 3.45 23.55 14.70
N TYR A 109 3.68 22.64 13.76
CA TYR A 109 3.05 22.62 12.45
C TYR A 109 3.04 21.18 11.93
N ARG A 110 2.02 20.83 11.15
CA ARG A 110 1.90 19.51 10.50
C ARG A 110 1.22 19.69 9.14
N GLN A 111 1.75 18.99 8.15
CA GLN A 111 1.15 18.81 6.83
C GLN A 111 1.37 17.36 6.44
N GLU A 112 0.27 16.63 6.20
CA GLU A 112 0.33 15.23 5.78
C GLU A 112 1.24 14.42 6.72
N ASP A 113 2.31 13.86 6.17
CA ASP A 113 3.28 12.98 6.83
C ASP A 113 4.55 13.72 7.28
N VAL A 114 4.50 15.06 7.39
CA VAL A 114 5.61 15.88 7.90
C VAL A 114 5.15 16.80 9.01
N ALA A 115 5.92 16.85 10.11
CA ALA A 115 5.72 17.79 11.20
C ALA A 115 6.95 18.67 11.45
N VAL A 116 6.70 19.88 11.94
CA VAL A 116 7.74 20.74 12.52
C VAL A 116 7.66 20.64 14.03
N VAL A 117 8.76 20.23 14.66
CA VAL A 117 8.89 20.17 16.12
C VAL A 117 9.92 21.17 16.60
N GLY A 118 9.62 21.84 17.71
CA GLY A 118 10.61 22.63 18.44
C GLY A 118 11.35 21.73 19.44
N ALA A 119 12.65 21.54 19.26
CA ALA A 119 13.45 20.70 20.13
C ALA A 119 14.84 21.31 20.31
N ASN A 120 15.42 21.22 21.50
CA ASN A 120 16.86 21.41 21.65
C ASN A 120 17.60 20.12 21.23
N ARG A 121 18.92 20.21 21.06
CA ARG A 121 19.76 19.07 20.63
C ARG A 121 19.55 17.80 21.44
N GLN A 122 19.53 17.89 22.77
CA GLN A 122 19.36 16.72 23.63
C GLN A 122 17.97 16.08 23.47
N GLN A 123 16.94 16.90 23.18
CA GLN A 123 15.61 16.40 22.88
C GLN A 123 15.55 15.75 21.49
N ALA A 124 16.20 16.33 20.49
CA ALA A 124 16.30 15.73 19.15
C ALA A 124 17.03 14.39 19.18
N GLU A 125 18.15 14.29 19.89
CA GLU A 125 18.88 13.02 20.11
C GLU A 125 18.00 11.97 20.80
N LEU A 126 17.19 12.37 21.78
CA LEU A 126 16.25 11.44 22.45
C LEU A 126 15.11 11.00 21.54
N LEU A 127 14.62 11.87 20.65
CA LEU A 127 13.60 11.51 19.67
C LEU A 127 14.16 10.55 18.61
N SER A 128 15.38 10.81 18.12
CA SER A 128 16.09 9.88 17.23
C SER A 128 16.31 8.51 17.87
N GLN A 129 16.72 8.46 19.15
CA GLN A 129 16.81 7.19 19.90
C GLN A 129 15.48 6.45 20.06
N LYS A 130 14.36 7.15 19.91
CA LYS A 130 13.01 6.56 19.92
C LYS A 130 12.55 6.14 18.52
N GLY A 131 13.38 6.26 17.49
CA GLY A 131 13.06 5.89 16.12
C GLY A 131 12.40 6.99 15.28
N PHE A 132 12.46 8.26 15.72
CA PHE A 132 12.03 9.38 14.87
C PHE A 132 13.18 9.84 13.97
N GLU A 133 12.93 9.95 12.67
CA GLU A 133 13.82 10.67 11.75
C GLU A 133 13.66 12.18 11.95
N LEU A 134 14.77 12.90 12.15
CA LEU A 134 14.77 14.34 12.35
C LEU A 134 15.75 15.04 11.43
N VAL A 135 15.24 16.00 10.65
CA VAL A 135 16.05 16.87 9.80
C VAL A 135 16.05 18.28 10.35
N SER A 136 17.23 18.81 10.67
CA SER A 136 17.34 20.19 11.16
C SER A 136 16.83 21.17 10.11
N LEU A 137 16.04 22.15 10.55
CA LEU A 137 15.46 23.13 9.64
C LEU A 137 16.49 24.22 9.28
N MET A 138 17.35 23.91 8.30
CA MET A 138 18.43 24.79 7.82
C MET A 138 17.97 25.71 6.67
N PRO A 139 18.49 26.95 6.56
CA PRO A 139 18.06 27.89 5.54
C PRO A 139 18.64 27.57 4.16
N LEU A 140 17.78 27.25 3.20
CA LEU A 140 18.14 27.00 1.81
C LEU A 140 18.75 28.25 1.14
N ALA A 141 19.85 28.05 0.41
CA ALA A 141 20.37 29.04 -0.52
C ALA A 141 19.35 29.44 -1.60
N ILE A 142 19.26 30.74 -1.92
CA ILE A 142 18.30 31.27 -2.88
C ILE A 142 19.05 32.10 -3.93
N LYS A 143 18.81 31.84 -5.22
CA LYS A 143 19.35 32.63 -6.35
C LYS A 143 18.22 33.20 -7.19
N GLU A 144 18.01 34.52 -7.11
CA GLU A 144 17.21 35.48 -7.91
C GLU A 144 15.83 35.11 -8.52
N ARG A 145 15.43 33.83 -8.59
CA ARG A 145 14.08 33.26 -8.82
C ARG A 145 14.18 31.75 -8.64
N VAL A 146 13.22 31.12 -7.96
CA VAL A 146 13.04 29.66 -7.98
C VAL A 146 12.62 29.26 -9.41
N SER A 147 13.56 29.17 -10.34
CA SER A 147 13.34 28.36 -11.53
C SER A 147 13.68 26.94 -11.11
N ILE A 148 12.64 26.12 -10.92
CA ILE A 148 12.78 24.67 -10.85
C ILE A 148 13.55 24.25 -12.10
N HIS A 149 14.86 24.03 -11.94
CA HIS A 149 15.70 23.54 -13.02
C HIS A 149 15.41 22.05 -13.12
N ARG A 150 14.38 21.69 -13.90
CA ARG A 150 14.42 20.39 -14.58
C ARG A 150 15.71 20.44 -15.37
N GLY A 151 16.71 19.65 -14.98
CA GLY A 151 17.97 19.61 -15.72
C GLY A 151 17.65 19.41 -17.21
N ASP A 152 18.27 20.22 -18.07
CA ASP A 152 18.03 20.10 -19.52
C ASP A 152 18.58 18.75 -19.98
N LEU A 153 17.70 17.73 -20.01
CA LEU A 153 17.99 16.40 -20.53
C LEU A 153 17.65 16.36 -22.01
N ILE A 154 18.63 16.01 -22.83
CA ILE A 154 18.40 15.73 -24.25
C ILE A 154 18.23 14.22 -24.40
N LEU A 155 16.98 13.77 -24.31
CA LEU A 155 16.64 12.37 -24.57
C LEU A 155 16.98 12.03 -26.03
N LYS A 156 17.63 10.89 -26.22
CA LYS A 156 18.09 10.34 -27.49
C LYS A 156 17.37 9.02 -27.74
N LYS A 157 17.22 8.66 -29.00
CA LYS A 157 16.71 7.34 -29.37
C LYS A 157 17.63 6.24 -28.79
N ARG A 158 17.03 5.23 -28.17
CA ARG A 158 17.74 4.07 -27.64
C ARG A 158 18.55 3.36 -28.74
N SER A 159 19.81 3.05 -28.47
CA SER A 159 20.62 2.14 -29.29
C SER A 159 20.30 0.68 -28.94
N ALA A 160 20.15 -0.18 -29.94
CA ALA A 160 19.95 -1.63 -29.76
C ALA A 160 21.27 -2.38 -29.50
N ASP A 161 22.19 -1.78 -28.74
CA ASP A 161 23.59 -2.20 -28.62
C ASP A 161 23.86 -3.22 -27.50
N GLY A 162 22.83 -3.63 -26.74
CA GLY A 162 22.95 -4.64 -25.70
C GLY A 162 23.69 -4.17 -24.44
N LEU A 163 23.87 -2.84 -24.26
CA LEU A 163 24.57 -2.27 -23.12
C LEU A 163 23.93 -2.66 -21.79
N ILE A 164 22.59 -2.54 -21.68
CA ILE A 164 21.87 -2.84 -20.43
C ILE A 164 22.07 -4.30 -20.02
N GLU A 165 21.92 -5.25 -20.94
CA GLU A 165 22.11 -6.68 -20.69
C GLU A 165 23.57 -7.01 -20.33
N LYS A 166 24.53 -6.24 -20.83
CA LYS A 166 25.93 -6.34 -20.40
C LYS A 166 26.11 -5.85 -18.96
N LEU A 167 25.57 -4.69 -18.60
CA LEU A 167 25.69 -4.11 -17.26
C LEU A 167 25.03 -5.00 -16.20
N VAL A 168 23.83 -5.54 -16.47
CA VAL A 168 23.11 -6.46 -15.57
C VAL A 168 23.94 -7.71 -15.24
N ARG A 169 24.66 -8.26 -16.22
CA ARG A 169 25.54 -9.43 -16.02
C ARG A 169 26.81 -9.13 -15.22
N GLU A 170 27.20 -7.86 -15.14
CA GLU A 170 28.40 -7.45 -14.44
C GLU A 170 28.16 -7.20 -12.95
N VAL A 171 26.91 -7.02 -12.51
CA VAL A 171 26.56 -6.89 -11.08
C VAL A 171 26.78 -8.22 -10.36
N SER A 172 27.37 -8.18 -9.18
CA SER A 172 27.87 -9.35 -8.45
C SER A 172 27.49 -9.30 -6.97
N ALA A 173 26.66 -10.25 -6.53
CA ALA A 173 26.33 -10.44 -5.10
C ALA A 173 27.60 -10.60 -4.23
N ASP A 174 28.58 -11.39 -4.68
CA ASP A 174 29.86 -11.56 -3.96
C ASP A 174 30.64 -10.24 -3.74
N SER A 175 30.59 -9.33 -4.72
CA SER A 175 31.25 -8.02 -4.61
C SER A 175 30.53 -7.16 -3.58
N ILE A 176 29.20 -7.14 -3.64
CA ILE A 176 28.32 -6.41 -2.72
C ILE A 176 28.52 -6.91 -1.28
N GLU A 177 28.48 -8.22 -1.05
CA GLU A 177 28.74 -8.79 0.28
C GLU A 177 30.14 -8.40 0.77
N CYS A 178 31.16 -8.44 -0.09
CA CYS A 178 32.51 -8.02 0.28
C CYS A 178 32.56 -6.54 0.70
N TYR A 179 31.78 -5.66 0.07
CA TYR A 179 31.72 -4.26 0.46
C TYR A 179 31.02 -4.09 1.80
N LEU A 180 29.88 -4.74 1.98
CA LEU A 180 29.12 -4.73 3.22
C LEU A 180 29.93 -5.23 4.41
N ARG A 181 30.61 -6.37 4.28
CA ARG A 181 31.50 -6.92 5.33
C ARG A 181 32.65 -5.97 5.66
N ALA A 182 33.15 -5.23 4.68
CA ALA A 182 34.19 -4.23 4.92
C ALA A 182 33.65 -3.01 5.67
N LEU A 183 32.45 -2.53 5.30
CA LEU A 183 31.76 -1.43 5.97
C LEU A 183 31.37 -1.80 7.41
N GLU A 184 30.81 -2.99 7.64
CA GLU A 184 30.51 -3.57 8.96
C GLU A 184 31.76 -3.71 9.84
N GLY A 185 32.92 -3.97 9.22
CA GLY A 185 34.20 -4.12 9.91
C GLY A 185 34.73 -2.84 10.56
N PHE A 186 34.19 -1.67 10.21
CA PHE A 186 34.45 -0.43 10.95
C PHE A 186 33.58 -0.43 12.21
N VAL A 187 34.21 -0.32 13.38
CA VAL A 187 33.56 -0.43 14.70
C VAL A 187 32.26 0.40 14.79
N THR A 188 32.29 1.61 14.27
CA THR A 188 31.14 2.47 14.00
C THR A 188 31.49 3.34 12.79
N ARG A 189 30.50 3.81 12.04
CA ARG A 189 30.69 4.85 11.02
C ARG A 189 30.02 6.16 11.42
N TYR A 190 29.78 6.37 12.71
CA TYR A 190 29.28 7.64 13.23
C TYR A 190 30.20 8.81 12.83
N SER A 191 29.65 9.83 12.14
CA SER A 191 30.41 10.85 11.41
C SER A 191 31.52 11.57 12.17
N PRO A 192 31.38 11.90 13.46
CA PRO A 192 32.45 12.56 14.22
C PRO A 192 33.68 11.68 14.49
N THR A 193 33.63 10.37 14.21
CA THR A 193 34.67 9.42 14.61
C THR A 193 35.77 9.24 13.56
N ASP A 194 37.00 8.98 14.00
CA ASP A 194 38.12 8.57 13.12
C ASP A 194 37.81 7.28 12.33
N SER A 195 36.90 6.45 12.85
CA SER A 195 36.42 5.23 12.19
C SER A 195 35.60 5.56 10.94
N CYS A 196 34.67 6.52 11.03
CA CYS A 196 33.94 7.05 9.86
C CYS A 196 34.91 7.67 8.83
N TRP A 197 35.88 8.45 9.28
CA TRP A 197 36.92 8.99 8.40
C TRP A 197 37.68 7.91 7.65
N SER A 198 37.98 6.80 8.31
CA SER A 198 38.66 5.65 7.72
C SER A 198 37.77 4.90 6.73
N ALA A 199 36.48 4.77 7.03
CA ALA A 199 35.48 4.22 6.10
C ALA A 199 35.40 5.06 4.82
N GLY A 200 35.30 6.39 4.94
CA GLY A 200 35.31 7.29 3.78
C GLY A 200 36.60 7.19 2.96
N GLN A 201 37.76 6.99 3.60
CA GLN A 201 39.02 6.74 2.88
C GLN A 201 39.00 5.40 2.13
N TRP A 202 38.43 4.36 2.72
CA TRP A 202 38.31 3.06 2.08
C TRP A 202 37.39 3.13 0.85
N ILE A 203 36.26 3.84 0.92
CA ILE A 203 35.36 4.06 -0.23
C ILE A 203 36.09 4.83 -1.34
N TYR A 204 36.83 5.89 -0.97
CA TYR A 204 37.66 6.66 -1.91
C TYR A 204 38.64 5.75 -2.67
N ASP A 205 39.35 4.88 -1.94
CA ASP A 205 40.32 3.95 -2.50
C ASP A 205 39.64 2.91 -3.41
N LYS A 206 38.40 2.49 -3.09
CA LYS A 206 37.59 1.62 -3.96
C LYS A 206 37.26 2.28 -5.29
N PHE A 207 36.74 3.51 -5.29
CA PHE A 207 36.48 4.24 -6.53
C PHE A 207 37.75 4.38 -7.38
N GLN A 208 38.88 4.77 -6.78
CA GLN A 208 40.17 4.83 -7.48
C GLN A 208 40.58 3.47 -8.07
N SER A 209 40.37 2.37 -7.33
CA SER A 209 40.68 1.03 -7.80
C SER A 209 39.87 0.59 -9.03
N PHE A 210 38.69 1.18 -9.23
CA PHE A 210 37.84 0.96 -10.40
C PHE A 210 38.17 1.90 -11.57
N GLY A 211 39.12 2.83 -11.38
CA GLY A 211 39.45 3.86 -12.37
C GLY A 211 38.43 5.01 -12.41
N VAL A 212 37.60 5.15 -11.38
CA VAL A 212 36.66 6.27 -11.20
C VAL A 212 37.38 7.41 -10.47
N ASP A 213 37.20 8.65 -10.94
CA ASP A 213 37.88 9.82 -10.36
C ASP A 213 37.27 10.17 -8.99
N ALA A 214 37.95 9.73 -7.92
CA ALA A 214 37.50 9.92 -6.56
C ALA A 214 38.00 11.26 -5.97
N SER A 215 37.12 11.95 -5.26
CA SER A 215 37.38 13.19 -4.54
C SER A 215 36.63 13.23 -3.21
N PHE A 216 37.08 14.07 -2.28
CA PHE A 216 36.36 14.39 -1.06
C PHE A 216 35.66 15.74 -1.19
N HIS A 217 34.41 15.82 -0.75
CA HIS A 217 33.69 17.07 -0.56
C HIS A 217 33.66 17.41 0.93
N TYR A 218 34.42 18.43 1.32
CA TYR A 218 34.59 18.85 2.71
C TYR A 218 33.55 19.90 3.10
N TYR A 219 33.05 19.80 4.33
CA TYR A 219 32.12 20.77 4.90
C TYR A 219 32.30 20.85 6.42
N ASP A 220 31.90 21.99 6.99
CA ASP A 220 32.06 22.26 8.42
C ASP A 220 30.69 22.22 9.10
N TRP A 221 30.55 21.38 10.13
CA TRP A 221 29.33 21.26 10.92
C TRP A 221 29.65 20.96 12.38
N ASP A 222 28.96 21.64 13.31
CA ASP A 222 29.10 21.45 14.76
C ASP A 222 30.56 21.53 15.27
N GLY A 223 31.36 22.43 14.68
CA GLY A 223 32.77 22.61 15.03
C GLY A 223 33.70 21.49 14.55
N ASN A 224 33.19 20.56 13.73
CA ASN A 224 33.94 19.48 13.11
C ASN A 224 34.09 19.74 11.60
N HIS A 225 35.14 19.14 11.02
CA HIS A 225 35.36 19.10 9.57
C HIS A 225 34.94 17.72 9.07
N TRP A 226 33.90 17.61 8.25
CA TRP A 226 33.39 16.32 7.74
C TRP A 226 33.66 16.21 6.23
N ARG A 227 33.44 15.02 5.65
CA ARG A 227 33.67 14.80 4.22
C ARG A 227 32.78 13.72 3.62
N ASN A 228 32.10 14.07 2.54
CA ASN A 228 31.47 13.11 1.64
C ASN A 228 32.52 12.53 0.69
N VAL A 229 32.25 11.35 0.13
CA VAL A 229 33.08 10.70 -0.89
C VAL A 229 32.37 10.74 -2.23
N ILE A 230 33.05 11.25 -3.26
CA ILE A 230 32.47 11.40 -4.61
C ILE A 230 33.37 10.70 -5.63
N GLY A 231 32.84 9.69 -6.32
CA GLY A 231 33.41 9.16 -7.55
C GLY A 231 32.78 9.84 -8.77
N THR A 232 33.59 10.28 -9.74
CA THR A 232 33.11 10.94 -10.97
C THR A 232 33.59 10.22 -12.23
N ILE A 233 32.67 9.98 -13.16
CA ILE A 233 32.97 9.63 -14.55
C ILE A 233 32.53 10.81 -15.43
N PRO A 234 33.46 11.58 -16.02
CA PRO A 234 33.10 12.71 -16.86
C PRO A 234 32.34 12.29 -18.13
N GLY A 235 31.25 13.00 -18.44
CA GLY A 235 30.46 12.77 -19.64
C GLY A 235 31.26 13.01 -20.93
N LYS A 236 31.14 12.10 -21.90
CA LYS A 236 31.86 12.18 -23.18
C LYS A 236 31.25 13.18 -24.16
N SER A 237 29.92 13.25 -24.20
CA SER A 237 29.20 14.11 -25.14
C SER A 237 28.85 15.45 -24.49
N ASP A 238 28.42 15.41 -23.24
CA ASP A 238 28.04 16.57 -22.48
C ASP A 238 28.38 16.34 -21.01
N SER A 239 29.49 16.94 -20.55
CA SER A 239 29.93 16.83 -19.16
C SER A 239 29.16 17.75 -18.21
N THR A 240 28.25 18.60 -18.72
CA THR A 240 27.50 19.57 -17.90
C THR A 240 26.28 18.94 -17.23
N VAL A 241 25.66 17.95 -17.86
CA VAL A 241 24.56 17.16 -17.30
C VAL A 241 25.14 16.14 -16.32
N ILE A 242 24.61 16.12 -15.10
CA ILE A 242 25.07 15.25 -14.01
C ILE A 242 23.94 14.31 -13.60
N VAL A 243 24.26 13.02 -13.51
CA VAL A 243 23.39 11.96 -12.97
C VAL A 243 24.05 11.42 -11.71
N VAL A 244 23.33 11.45 -10.60
CA VAL A 244 23.80 11.02 -9.27
C VAL A 244 23.14 9.70 -8.91
N ILE A 245 23.94 8.76 -8.39
CA ILE A 245 23.48 7.67 -7.55
C ILE A 245 24.14 7.83 -6.17
N CYS A 246 23.37 7.70 -5.10
CA CYS A 246 23.84 7.98 -3.75
C CYS A 246 23.22 7.11 -2.66
N GLY A 247 23.86 7.15 -1.51
CA GLY A 247 23.45 6.63 -0.21
C GLY A 247 24.43 7.18 0.84
N HIS A 248 24.14 7.04 2.13
CA HIS A 248 25.07 7.46 3.17
C HIS A 248 25.90 6.30 3.70
N PHE A 249 27.12 6.60 4.11
CA PHE A 249 28.03 5.59 4.65
C PHE A 249 28.26 5.75 6.15
N ASP A 250 27.76 6.81 6.79
CA ASP A 250 27.71 6.84 8.25
C ASP A 250 26.68 5.85 8.81
N SER A 251 26.80 5.55 10.09
CA SER A 251 25.88 4.65 10.81
C SER A 251 25.83 5.02 12.28
N ILE A 252 24.69 4.75 12.92
CA ILE A 252 24.55 4.88 14.37
C ILE A 252 23.99 3.60 15.02
N SER A 253 24.09 3.58 16.35
CA SER A 253 23.33 2.67 17.20
C SER A 253 22.81 3.44 18.41
N HIS A 254 22.10 2.79 19.33
CA HIS A 254 21.76 3.41 20.62
C HIS A 254 22.98 3.99 21.40
N THR A 255 24.20 3.54 21.06
CA THR A 255 25.47 4.07 21.55
C THR A 255 26.40 4.39 20.37
N PRO A 256 26.19 5.51 19.65
CA PRO A 256 26.82 5.78 18.35
C PRO A 256 28.36 5.75 18.35
N TRP A 257 28.97 6.06 19.50
CA TRP A 257 30.42 6.10 19.69
C TRP A 257 31.08 4.74 19.83
N ASP A 258 30.31 3.69 20.13
CA ASP A 258 30.79 2.33 20.36
C ASP A 258 30.59 1.48 19.10
N LEU A 259 29.78 0.42 19.18
CA LEU A 259 29.51 -0.49 18.06
C LEU A 259 28.27 -0.01 17.29
N ALA A 260 28.40 0.19 15.99
CA ALA A 260 27.30 0.49 15.08
C ALA A 260 27.61 -0.11 13.70
N PRO A 261 27.33 -1.42 13.49
CA PRO A 261 27.75 -2.10 12.29
C PRO A 261 27.02 -1.59 11.04
N GLY A 262 25.78 -1.10 11.16
CA GLY A 262 25.08 -0.33 10.13
C GLY A 262 25.00 -1.06 8.78
N ALA A 263 24.70 -2.35 8.78
CA ALA A 263 24.75 -3.15 7.56
C ALA A 263 23.62 -2.76 6.60
N GLU A 264 22.40 -2.66 7.11
CA GLU A 264 21.23 -2.19 6.37
C GLU A 264 21.25 -0.67 6.27
N ASP A 265 21.53 0.01 7.39
CA ASP A 265 21.47 1.45 7.53
C ASP A 265 22.87 2.08 7.76
N ASN A 266 23.53 2.60 6.72
CA ASN A 266 23.21 2.41 5.30
C ASN A 266 24.37 1.77 4.53
N GLY A 267 24.85 0.65 5.08
CA GLY A 267 25.81 -0.20 4.40
C GLY A 267 25.27 -0.72 3.06
N SER A 268 23.97 -1.05 2.99
CA SER A 268 23.35 -1.70 1.83
C SER A 268 23.26 -0.75 0.63
N GLY A 269 22.76 0.48 0.83
CA GLY A 269 22.74 1.53 -0.19
C GLY A 269 24.14 2.00 -0.57
N THR A 270 25.07 2.14 0.38
CA THR A 270 26.48 2.43 0.06
C THR A 270 27.09 1.33 -0.81
N ALA A 271 26.78 0.05 -0.56
CA ALA A 271 27.26 -1.06 -1.39
C ALA A 271 26.69 -1.00 -2.82
N VAL A 272 25.42 -0.59 -3.00
CA VAL A 272 24.84 -0.32 -4.32
C VAL A 272 25.60 0.77 -5.07
N VAL A 273 25.95 1.88 -4.41
CA VAL A 273 26.73 2.97 -5.01
C VAL A 273 28.13 2.51 -5.43
N ILE A 274 28.82 1.75 -4.58
CA ILE A 274 30.16 1.21 -4.87
C ILE A 274 30.11 0.23 -6.05
N GLU A 275 29.11 -0.65 -6.07
CA GLU A 275 28.94 -1.61 -7.16
C GLU A 275 28.58 -0.90 -8.47
N ALA A 276 27.75 0.13 -8.43
CA ALA A 276 27.44 0.94 -9.60
C ALA A 276 28.69 1.62 -10.17
N ALA A 277 29.56 2.16 -9.31
CA ALA A 277 30.85 2.71 -9.73
C ALA A 277 31.74 1.66 -10.39
N ARG A 278 31.79 0.43 -9.85
CA ARG A 278 32.58 -0.67 -10.42
C ARG A 278 32.08 -1.09 -11.80
N VAL A 279 30.76 -1.18 -11.97
CA VAL A 279 30.13 -1.68 -13.19
C VAL A 279 30.14 -0.61 -14.29
N LEU A 280 29.68 0.60 -13.98
CA LEU A 280 29.59 1.71 -14.94
C LEU A 280 30.95 2.33 -15.26
N GLY A 281 31.93 2.26 -14.34
CA GLY A 281 33.32 2.69 -14.56
C GLY A 281 34.04 2.01 -15.73
N LYS A 282 33.50 0.88 -16.22
CA LYS A 282 34.04 0.13 -17.38
C LYS A 282 33.59 0.69 -18.72
N GLU A 283 32.55 1.52 -18.75
CA GLU A 283 31.93 2.05 -19.96
C GLU A 283 32.10 3.56 -20.10
N ASN A 284 31.78 4.07 -21.28
CA ASN A 284 31.74 5.52 -21.52
C ASN A 284 30.29 5.98 -21.57
N HIS A 285 30.00 7.08 -20.87
CA HIS A 285 28.65 7.64 -20.81
C HIS A 285 28.60 9.03 -21.47
N PRO A 286 27.52 9.37 -22.19
CA PRO A 286 27.29 10.71 -22.72
C PRO A 286 27.33 11.80 -21.65
N TYR A 287 26.71 11.56 -20.49
CA TYR A 287 26.60 12.48 -19.36
C TYR A 287 27.55 12.13 -18.22
N THR A 288 27.78 13.10 -17.34
CA THR A 288 28.61 12.91 -16.16
C THR A 288 27.88 12.04 -15.15
N LEU A 289 28.51 10.96 -14.70
CA LEU A 289 28.02 10.12 -13.62
C LEU A 289 28.74 10.50 -12.31
N ARG A 290 27.99 10.71 -11.23
CA ARG A 290 28.54 10.90 -9.87
C ARG A 290 28.01 9.81 -8.94
N PHE A 291 28.92 9.15 -8.26
CA PHE A 291 28.67 8.14 -7.21
C PHE A 291 28.99 8.81 -5.89
N ILE A 292 27.98 9.04 -5.04
CA ILE A 292 28.16 9.84 -3.82
C ILE A 292 27.81 9.00 -2.60
N CYS A 293 28.78 8.87 -1.70
CA CYS A 293 28.57 8.31 -0.38
C CYS A 293 28.59 9.47 0.62
N PHE A 294 27.45 9.80 1.22
CA PHE A 294 27.30 10.90 2.16
C PHE A 294 27.72 10.51 3.58
N SER A 295 28.30 11.46 4.32
CA SER A 295 28.40 11.37 5.77
C SER A 295 27.41 12.33 6.41
N GLY A 296 27.02 12.10 7.65
CA GLY A 296 26.18 13.01 8.41
C GLY A 296 24.71 12.97 8.03
N GLU A 297 24.26 11.91 7.37
CA GLU A 297 22.84 11.64 7.14
C GLU A 297 22.16 11.45 8.50
N GLU A 298 22.76 10.63 9.35
CA GLU A 298 22.29 10.26 10.70
C GLU A 298 22.37 11.42 11.70
N GLN A 299 22.79 12.60 11.24
CA GLN A 299 22.78 13.86 11.98
C GLN A 299 21.82 14.88 11.36
N GLY A 300 20.89 14.41 10.53
CA GLY A 300 19.85 15.18 9.87
C GLY A 300 20.27 15.68 8.49
N LEU A 301 20.72 14.77 7.61
CA LEU A 301 21.02 15.00 6.19
C LEU A 301 22.12 16.05 5.94
N VAL A 302 23.05 16.21 6.87
CA VAL A 302 24.02 17.32 6.84
C VAL A 302 24.92 17.23 5.61
N GLY A 303 25.44 16.04 5.28
CA GLY A 303 26.35 15.88 4.15
C GLY A 303 25.72 16.19 2.80
N SER A 304 24.53 15.65 2.54
CA SER A 304 23.77 15.90 1.32
C SER A 304 23.26 17.34 1.25
N TYR A 305 22.86 17.93 2.39
CA TYR A 305 22.48 19.34 2.47
C TYR A 305 23.59 20.27 1.99
N TYR A 306 24.81 20.14 2.52
CA TYR A 306 25.94 20.98 2.10
C TYR A 306 26.28 20.74 0.62
N TYR A 307 26.31 19.48 0.18
CA TYR A 307 26.62 19.16 -1.21
C TYR A 307 25.59 19.76 -2.19
N ALA A 308 24.30 19.59 -1.93
CA ALA A 308 23.23 20.12 -2.77
C ALA A 308 23.21 21.65 -2.77
N THR A 309 23.45 22.27 -1.61
CA THR A 309 23.58 23.73 -1.47
C THR A 309 24.72 24.28 -2.34
N GLU A 310 25.89 23.66 -2.27
CA GLU A 310 27.04 24.10 -3.05
C GLU A 310 26.86 23.82 -4.54
N ALA A 311 26.28 22.67 -4.92
CA ALA A 311 25.94 22.33 -6.29
C ALA A 311 24.99 23.36 -6.91
N PHE A 312 23.92 23.70 -6.19
CA PHE A 312 22.99 24.75 -6.59
C PHE A 312 23.68 26.11 -6.73
N THR A 313 24.55 26.47 -5.77
CA THR A 313 25.28 27.75 -5.79
C THR A 313 26.24 27.86 -6.98
N ARG A 314 26.93 26.76 -7.32
CA ARG A 314 27.79 26.66 -8.52
C ARG A 314 26.98 26.67 -9.82
N GLY A 315 25.70 26.31 -9.78
CA GLY A 315 24.86 26.12 -10.96
C GLY A 315 25.09 24.77 -11.63
N ASP A 316 25.42 23.73 -10.86
CA ASP A 316 25.54 22.36 -11.37
C ASP A 316 24.18 21.90 -11.94
N ASN A 317 24.18 21.36 -13.15
CA ASN A 317 22.98 20.80 -13.80
C ASN A 317 22.81 19.33 -13.39
N ILE A 318 22.31 19.11 -12.17
CA ILE A 318 21.98 17.77 -11.67
C ILE A 318 20.60 17.39 -12.21
N ALA A 319 20.59 16.50 -13.19
CA ALA A 319 19.37 16.08 -13.86
C ALA A 319 18.60 15.02 -13.06
N ALA A 320 19.30 14.15 -12.34
CA ALA A 320 18.70 13.11 -11.51
C ALA A 320 19.61 12.75 -10.33
N ALA A 321 19.01 12.48 -9.17
CA ALA A 321 19.68 11.90 -7.99
C ALA A 321 18.87 10.71 -7.46
N MET A 322 19.40 9.50 -7.61
CA MET A 322 18.76 8.27 -7.14
C MET A 322 19.40 7.87 -5.81
N ASN A 323 18.66 8.02 -4.71
CA ASN A 323 19.10 7.64 -3.38
C ASN A 323 18.66 6.22 -3.03
N PHE A 324 19.57 5.44 -2.48
CA PHE A 324 19.33 4.09 -1.98
C PHE A 324 19.66 4.07 -0.49
N ASP A 325 18.67 3.74 0.32
CA ASP A 325 18.81 3.73 1.77
C ASP A 325 17.89 2.69 2.39
N MET A 326 18.51 1.78 3.14
CA MET A 326 17.93 0.52 3.60
C MET A 326 17.31 -0.30 2.45
N VAL A 327 18.12 -1.00 1.66
CA VAL A 327 17.71 -1.75 0.47
C VAL A 327 18.22 -3.20 0.43
N GLY A 328 18.54 -3.79 1.58
CA GLY A 328 19.16 -5.11 1.72
C GLY A 328 18.32 -6.13 2.48
N TYR A 329 17.21 -5.74 3.10
CA TYR A 329 16.28 -6.63 3.79
C TYR A 329 14.95 -6.76 3.01
N THR A 330 14.36 -7.95 3.09
CA THR A 330 13.16 -8.35 2.34
C THR A 330 12.53 -9.53 3.07
N ASP A 331 11.23 -9.73 2.92
CA ASP A 331 10.57 -10.93 3.44
C ASP A 331 10.83 -12.16 2.53
N ASP A 332 10.53 -13.36 3.05
CA ASP A 332 10.77 -14.61 2.32
C ASP A 332 9.84 -14.81 1.10
N TYR A 333 8.84 -13.94 0.91
CA TYR A 333 7.74 -14.13 -0.04
C TYR A 333 7.81 -13.18 -1.24
N HIS A 334 8.26 -11.94 -1.04
CA HIS A 334 8.18 -10.87 -2.02
C HIS A 334 9.45 -10.01 -2.06
N TRP A 335 10.08 -9.93 -3.23
CA TRP A 335 11.21 -9.03 -3.49
C TRP A 335 10.71 -7.66 -3.90
N ASP A 336 10.07 -7.00 -2.95
CA ASP A 336 9.44 -5.70 -3.12
C ASP A 336 10.42 -4.58 -2.80
N LEU A 337 10.40 -3.53 -3.62
CA LEU A 337 11.14 -2.31 -3.38
C LEU A 337 10.20 -1.13 -3.54
N TRP A 338 10.33 -0.14 -2.68
CA TRP A 338 9.59 1.10 -2.79
C TRP A 338 10.50 2.22 -3.30
N ALA A 339 9.97 3.12 -4.13
CA ALA A 339 10.65 4.32 -4.57
C ALA A 339 9.74 5.55 -4.53
N GLY A 340 10.03 6.47 -3.61
CA GLY A 340 9.34 7.75 -3.46
C GLY A 340 9.88 8.85 -4.36
N TYR A 341 9.00 9.75 -4.82
CA TYR A 341 9.36 10.92 -5.63
C TYR A 341 8.44 12.13 -5.42
N ASP A 342 8.95 13.33 -5.69
CA ASP A 342 8.13 14.55 -5.79
C ASP A 342 7.54 14.75 -7.19
N SER A 343 6.71 15.79 -7.36
CA SER A 343 6.07 16.10 -8.65
C SER A 343 7.06 16.43 -9.77
N ASN A 344 8.28 16.87 -9.47
CA ASN A 344 9.34 17.11 -10.45
C ASN A 344 10.06 15.83 -10.87
N SER A 345 9.84 14.73 -10.15
CA SER A 345 10.62 13.49 -10.23
C SER A 345 9.81 12.29 -10.74
N ILE A 346 8.54 12.48 -11.11
CA ILE A 346 7.67 11.44 -11.70
C ILE A 346 8.39 10.69 -12.84
N TRP A 347 9.02 11.44 -13.75
CA TRP A 347 9.73 10.87 -14.89
C TRP A 347 10.91 9.99 -14.45
N LEU A 348 11.58 10.33 -13.35
CA LEU A 348 12.69 9.54 -12.80
C LEU A 348 12.16 8.25 -12.15
N GLY A 349 11.01 8.31 -11.47
CA GLY A 349 10.27 7.14 -11.02
C GLY A 349 9.93 6.19 -12.18
N ASN A 350 9.44 6.73 -13.30
CA ASN A 350 9.16 5.93 -14.51
C ASN A 350 10.42 5.31 -15.12
N MET A 351 11.56 6.02 -15.08
CA MET A 351 12.86 5.46 -15.49
C MET A 351 13.27 4.27 -14.61
N MET A 352 13.08 4.37 -13.28
CA MET A 352 13.36 3.29 -12.34
C MET A 352 12.42 2.09 -12.54
N LEU A 353 11.13 2.35 -12.80
CA LEU A 353 10.15 1.32 -13.13
C LEU A 353 10.49 0.60 -14.44
N GLY A 354 10.97 1.31 -15.46
CA GLY A 354 11.49 0.68 -16.67
C GLY A 354 12.76 -0.13 -16.43
N ALA A 355 13.61 0.31 -15.51
CA ALA A 355 14.84 -0.38 -15.12
C ALA A 355 14.58 -1.65 -14.30
N SER A 356 13.53 -1.70 -13.48
CA SER A 356 13.19 -2.86 -12.65
C SER A 356 12.91 -4.12 -13.47
N ARG A 357 12.49 -3.98 -14.73
CA ARG A 357 12.34 -5.08 -15.69
C ARG A 357 13.63 -5.90 -15.92
N PHE A 358 14.79 -5.32 -15.61
CA PHE A 358 16.09 -5.99 -15.72
C PHE A 358 16.58 -6.59 -14.40
N SER A 359 15.69 -6.65 -13.42
CA SER A 359 15.86 -7.27 -12.10
C SER A 359 14.71 -8.23 -11.82
N GLN A 360 14.73 -8.89 -10.67
CA GLN A 360 13.61 -9.70 -10.17
C GLN A 360 12.72 -8.94 -9.17
N LEU A 361 12.84 -7.61 -9.11
CA LEU A 361 12.10 -6.79 -8.15
C LEU A 361 10.69 -6.48 -8.63
N GLU A 362 9.76 -6.42 -7.70
CA GLU A 362 8.52 -5.65 -7.85
C GLU A 362 8.75 -4.24 -7.29
N LEU A 363 8.79 -3.24 -8.18
CA LEU A 363 9.02 -1.86 -7.79
C LEU A 363 7.70 -1.11 -7.66
N PHE A 364 7.42 -0.59 -6.47
CA PHE A 364 6.33 0.33 -6.19
C PHE A 364 6.85 1.77 -6.26
N VAL A 365 6.41 2.52 -7.26
CA VAL A 365 6.79 3.92 -7.44
C VAL A 365 5.66 4.84 -6.99
N ASN A 366 5.89 5.65 -5.97
CA ASN A 366 4.86 6.45 -5.32
C ASN A 366 5.23 7.93 -5.24
N TYR A 367 4.20 8.76 -5.28
CA TYR A 367 4.33 10.15 -4.90
C TYR A 367 4.57 10.25 -3.40
N ASP A 368 5.73 10.77 -2.98
CA ASP A 368 6.08 10.94 -1.58
C ASP A 368 7.08 12.09 -1.37
N VAL A 369 6.74 13.01 -0.45
CA VAL A 369 7.49 14.24 -0.18
C VAL A 369 7.84 14.28 1.31
N ILE A 370 8.80 13.44 1.69
CA ILE A 370 9.26 13.25 3.06
C ILE A 370 10.76 13.52 3.21
N PRO A 371 11.20 14.12 4.33
CA PRO A 371 12.61 14.38 4.60
C PRO A 371 13.32 13.14 5.17
N ALA A 372 13.16 11.98 4.52
CA ALA A 372 13.59 10.70 5.10
C ALA A 372 15.06 10.35 4.89
N SER A 373 15.69 10.82 3.80
CA SER A 373 17.09 10.50 3.49
C SER A 373 17.70 11.52 2.51
N ASP A 374 18.92 11.29 2.02
CA ASP A 374 19.74 12.23 1.25
C ASP A 374 19.14 12.73 -0.08
N HIS A 375 18.07 12.10 -0.59
CA HIS A 375 17.31 12.60 -1.72
C HIS A 375 16.65 13.97 -1.44
N TRP A 376 16.28 14.22 -0.18
CA TRP A 376 15.46 15.37 0.20
C TRP A 376 16.13 16.71 -0.15
N PRO A 377 17.39 16.99 0.24
CA PRO A 377 18.05 18.23 -0.16
C PRO A 377 18.06 18.50 -1.67
N PHE A 378 18.14 17.46 -2.51
CA PHE A 378 18.07 17.63 -3.96
C PHE A 378 16.69 18.14 -4.42
N GLN A 379 15.62 17.54 -3.90
CA GLN A 379 14.24 17.98 -4.20
C GLN A 379 14.00 19.42 -3.71
N GLN A 380 14.58 19.80 -2.57
CA GLN A 380 14.47 21.17 -2.03
C GLN A 380 15.10 22.23 -2.96
N TYR A 381 16.06 21.84 -3.80
CA TYR A 381 16.66 22.69 -4.84
C TYR A 381 16.02 22.51 -6.23
N GLY A 382 14.97 21.69 -6.33
CA GLY A 382 14.24 21.44 -7.57
C GLY A 382 14.93 20.47 -8.54
N TYR A 383 15.97 19.76 -8.08
CA TYR A 383 16.54 18.64 -8.84
C TYR A 383 15.61 17.43 -8.77
N SER A 384 15.51 16.65 -9.85
CA SER A 384 14.76 15.40 -9.79
C SER A 384 15.49 14.38 -8.92
N ALA A 385 14.82 13.86 -7.89
CA ALA A 385 15.41 12.88 -6.99
C ALA A 385 14.38 11.88 -6.49
N THR A 386 14.85 10.64 -6.29
CA THR A 386 14.07 9.51 -5.79
C THR A 386 14.69 8.93 -4.53
N PHE A 387 13.86 8.34 -3.68
CA PHE A 387 14.26 7.59 -2.48
C PHE A 387 13.83 6.15 -2.62
N ALA A 388 14.79 5.24 -2.82
CA ALA A 388 14.54 3.80 -2.80
C ALA A 388 14.83 3.23 -1.42
N THR A 389 13.86 2.49 -0.87
CA THR A 389 13.99 1.72 0.37
C THR A 389 13.24 0.40 0.22
N GLU A 390 13.61 -0.59 1.01
CA GLU A 390 12.93 -1.87 1.10
C GLU A 390 11.46 -1.73 1.45
N LEU A 391 10.65 -2.66 0.93
CA LEU A 391 9.26 -2.79 1.30
C LEU A 391 9.04 -4.22 1.79
N SER A 392 8.55 -4.37 3.02
CA SER A 392 8.21 -5.65 3.61
C SER A 392 6.72 -5.64 3.93
N ALA A 393 5.99 -6.64 3.43
CA ALA A 393 4.54 -6.72 3.62
C ALA A 393 4.16 -7.20 5.03
N THR A 394 5.09 -7.89 5.71
CA THR A 394 4.80 -8.62 6.95
C THR A 394 5.65 -8.21 8.15
N ASP A 395 6.85 -7.68 7.96
CA ASP A 395 7.81 -7.41 9.05
C ASP A 395 8.67 -6.17 8.78
N ASP A 396 8.48 -5.09 9.55
CA ASP A 396 9.40 -3.95 9.58
C ASP A 396 10.81 -4.43 10.01
N TYR A 397 11.89 -3.82 9.47
CA TYR A 397 13.26 -4.21 9.82
C TYR A 397 13.55 -3.97 11.32
N PRO A 398 13.77 -5.04 12.13
CA PRO A 398 13.75 -4.90 13.59
C PRO A 398 15.11 -4.46 14.18
N PHE A 399 16.14 -4.32 13.35
CA PHE A 399 17.51 -4.05 13.80
C PHE A 399 17.98 -2.63 13.52
N TYR A 400 17.09 -1.76 13.01
CA TYR A 400 17.35 -0.35 12.77
C TYR A 400 18.03 0.35 13.95
N HIS A 401 19.05 1.17 13.69
CA HIS A 401 19.85 1.92 14.69
C HIS A 401 20.32 1.08 15.89
N SER A 402 20.73 -0.17 15.65
CA SER A 402 21.13 -1.09 16.70
C SER A 402 22.47 -1.76 16.42
N ILE A 403 23.04 -2.36 17.47
CA ILE A 403 24.25 -3.20 17.35
C ILE A 403 24.00 -4.51 16.59
N HIS A 404 22.72 -4.84 16.31
CA HIS A 404 22.31 -6.03 15.59
C HIS A 404 22.08 -5.76 14.11
N ASP A 405 22.19 -4.51 13.64
CA ASP A 405 22.18 -4.20 12.22
C ASP A 405 23.46 -4.74 11.57
N THR A 406 23.41 -5.99 11.10
CA THR A 406 24.55 -6.77 10.64
C THR A 406 24.23 -7.45 9.33
N VAL A 407 25.27 -7.69 8.51
CA VAL A 407 25.18 -8.31 7.18
C VAL A 407 24.55 -9.70 7.25
N GLY A 408 24.62 -10.36 8.40
CA GLY A 408 23.98 -11.67 8.62
C GLY A 408 22.44 -11.64 8.59
N ASN A 409 21.82 -10.47 8.68
CA ASN A 409 20.37 -10.30 8.62
C ASN A 409 19.85 -9.89 7.24
N LEU A 410 20.74 -9.75 6.25
CA LEU A 410 20.41 -9.19 4.93
C LEU A 410 20.39 -10.27 3.84
N ASN A 411 19.66 -10.01 2.77
CA ASN A 411 19.56 -10.89 1.62
C ASN A 411 20.43 -10.40 0.47
N MET A 412 21.58 -11.06 0.25
CA MET A 412 22.55 -10.66 -0.77
C MET A 412 22.05 -10.87 -2.21
N GLU A 413 21.12 -11.82 -2.44
CA GLU A 413 20.53 -12.01 -3.76
C GLU A 413 19.57 -10.87 -4.09
N PHE A 414 18.70 -10.51 -3.15
CA PHE A 414 17.81 -9.35 -3.25
C PHE A 414 18.60 -8.05 -3.45
N LEU A 415 19.60 -7.78 -2.62
CA LEU A 415 20.44 -6.57 -2.74
C LEU A 415 21.18 -6.51 -4.09
N ALA A 416 21.54 -7.66 -4.67
CA ALA A 416 22.12 -7.69 -6.03
C ALA A 416 21.09 -7.35 -7.11
N GLU A 417 19.80 -7.69 -6.93
CA GLU A 417 18.72 -7.25 -7.81
C GLU A 417 18.44 -5.74 -7.67
N VAL A 418 18.51 -5.18 -6.46
CA VAL A 418 18.48 -3.72 -6.23
C VAL A 418 19.64 -3.03 -6.94
N ALA A 419 20.86 -3.56 -6.81
CA ALA A 419 22.02 -3.02 -7.49
C ALA A 419 21.88 -3.08 -9.02
N LYS A 420 21.29 -4.14 -9.59
CA LYS A 420 20.96 -4.20 -11.03
C LYS A 420 20.01 -3.09 -11.41
N MET A 421 18.90 -2.91 -10.70
CA MET A 421 17.94 -1.84 -10.98
C MET A 421 18.61 -0.46 -10.88
N GLY A 422 19.41 -0.19 -9.84
CA GLY A 422 20.11 1.09 -9.67
C GLY A 422 21.12 1.36 -10.78
N VAL A 423 21.93 0.36 -11.14
CA VAL A 423 22.89 0.44 -12.27
C VAL A 423 22.18 0.73 -13.58
N VAL A 424 21.09 0.02 -13.86
CA VAL A 424 20.33 0.19 -15.09
C VAL A 424 19.63 1.56 -15.12
N SER A 425 19.04 2.00 -14.02
CA SER A 425 18.43 3.33 -13.90
C SER A 425 19.44 4.43 -14.23
N MET A 426 20.61 4.39 -13.57
CA MET A 426 21.68 5.36 -13.81
C MET A 426 22.22 5.27 -15.24
N ALA A 427 22.35 4.07 -15.80
CA ALA A 427 22.80 3.88 -17.18
C ALA A 427 21.80 4.44 -18.20
N MET A 428 20.50 4.22 -18.00
CA MET A 428 19.45 4.74 -18.88
C MET A 428 19.48 6.27 -18.90
N VAL A 429 19.46 6.92 -17.73
CA VAL A 429 19.52 8.39 -17.63
C VAL A 429 20.86 8.91 -18.15
N GLY A 430 21.98 8.31 -17.74
CA GLY A 430 23.34 8.71 -18.11
C GLY A 430 23.67 8.58 -19.60
N ASN A 431 22.94 7.72 -20.32
CA ASN A 431 23.00 7.58 -21.77
C ASN A 431 21.91 8.36 -22.51
N GLY A 432 21.04 9.06 -21.78
CA GLY A 432 19.95 9.87 -22.33
C GLY A 432 18.90 9.02 -23.02
N TYR A 433 18.56 7.84 -22.50
CA TYR A 433 17.44 7.06 -23.02
C TYR A 433 16.13 7.85 -22.84
N PRO A 434 15.13 7.67 -23.72
CA PRO A 434 13.84 8.30 -23.53
C PRO A 434 13.12 7.66 -22.34
N GLU A 435 12.21 8.42 -21.74
CA GLU A 435 11.33 7.92 -20.69
C GLU A 435 10.53 6.71 -21.23
N PRO A 436 10.55 5.56 -20.53
CA PRO A 436 9.80 4.40 -20.94
C PRO A 436 8.29 4.66 -20.98
N SER A 437 7.58 3.93 -21.82
CA SER A 437 6.12 3.78 -21.67
C SER A 437 5.75 3.31 -20.26
N LEU A 438 4.58 3.71 -19.78
CA LEU A 438 3.99 3.19 -18.56
C LEU A 438 3.51 1.75 -18.80
N PRO A 439 3.61 0.84 -17.80
CA PRO A 439 3.02 -0.48 -17.92
C PRO A 439 1.48 -0.40 -18.07
N PRO A 440 0.84 -1.43 -18.64
CA PRO A 440 -0.61 -1.57 -18.54
C PRO A 440 -1.04 -1.76 -17.09
N GLU A 441 -2.23 -1.26 -16.76
CA GLU A 441 -2.82 -1.39 -15.44
C GLU A 441 -3.79 -2.58 -15.38
N SER A 442 -4.05 -3.08 -14.17
CA SER A 442 -5.10 -4.08 -13.90
C SER A 442 -5.02 -5.31 -14.82
N VAL A 443 -3.92 -6.07 -14.71
CA VAL A 443 -3.79 -7.36 -15.42
C VAL A 443 -4.64 -8.41 -14.71
N TYR A 444 -5.52 -9.05 -15.46
CA TYR A 444 -6.37 -10.14 -15.01
C TYR A 444 -6.05 -11.39 -15.81
N VAL A 445 -5.87 -12.51 -15.11
CA VAL A 445 -5.67 -13.80 -15.75
C VAL A 445 -6.73 -14.76 -15.26
N ARG A 446 -7.36 -15.47 -16.19
CA ARG A 446 -8.41 -16.45 -15.90
C ARG A 446 -8.06 -17.77 -16.54
N ASP A 447 -8.32 -18.85 -15.80
CA ASP A 447 -8.29 -20.18 -16.37
C ASP A 447 -9.32 -20.27 -17.51
N ALA A 448 -8.89 -20.80 -18.65
CA ALA A 448 -9.76 -20.98 -19.79
C ALA A 448 -10.52 -22.33 -19.74
N GLY A 449 -10.19 -23.22 -18.79
CA GLY A 449 -10.81 -24.54 -18.55
C GLY A 449 -10.46 -25.62 -19.59
N VAL A 450 -9.84 -25.24 -20.71
CA VAL A 450 -9.49 -26.15 -21.81
C VAL A 450 -8.15 -26.88 -21.65
N GLY A 451 -7.46 -26.69 -20.52
CA GLY A 451 -6.10 -27.18 -20.30
C GLY A 451 -5.02 -26.40 -21.06
N GLY A 452 -3.87 -26.24 -20.41
CA GLY A 452 -2.64 -25.66 -20.93
C GLY A 452 -2.79 -24.26 -21.52
N THR A 453 -3.87 -23.56 -21.18
CA THR A 453 -4.27 -22.29 -21.78
C THR A 453 -4.96 -21.41 -20.76
N VAL A 454 -4.64 -20.12 -20.76
CA VAL A 454 -5.29 -19.10 -19.93
C VAL A 454 -5.65 -17.87 -20.76
N GLN A 455 -6.63 -17.11 -20.30
CA GLN A 455 -7.01 -15.83 -20.89
C GLN A 455 -6.39 -14.70 -20.07
N VAL A 456 -5.57 -13.86 -20.71
CA VAL A 456 -4.92 -12.70 -20.10
C VAL A 456 -5.59 -11.44 -20.64
N GLU A 457 -6.02 -10.54 -19.76
CA GLU A 457 -6.68 -9.27 -20.08
C GLU A 457 -6.08 -8.12 -19.28
N TRP A 458 -6.05 -6.92 -19.82
CA TRP A 458 -5.49 -5.75 -19.13
C TRP A 458 -6.12 -4.44 -19.57
N THR A 459 -5.97 -3.41 -18.74
CA THR A 459 -6.26 -2.03 -19.15
C THR A 459 -5.09 -1.49 -19.99
N PRO A 460 -5.34 -0.82 -21.13
CA PRO A 460 -4.27 -0.22 -21.93
C PRO A 460 -3.35 0.68 -21.11
N SER A 461 -2.08 0.77 -21.51
CA SER A 461 -1.16 1.78 -20.95
C SER A 461 -1.69 3.20 -21.21
N LEU A 462 -1.45 4.10 -20.25
CA LEU A 462 -1.79 5.52 -20.36
C LEU A 462 -0.83 6.31 -21.26
N THR A 463 0.31 5.72 -21.66
CA THR A 463 1.23 6.33 -22.61
C THR A 463 0.60 6.37 -24.02
N PRO A 464 0.65 7.49 -24.74
CA PRO A 464 0.18 7.55 -26.13
C PRO A 464 1.09 6.74 -27.06
N ASP A 465 0.58 6.41 -28.26
CA ASP A 465 1.35 5.79 -29.36
C ASP A 465 1.95 4.40 -29.05
N ILE A 466 1.30 3.61 -28.18
CA ILE A 466 1.61 2.18 -27.97
C ILE A 466 1.46 1.40 -29.27
N LEU A 467 2.47 0.60 -29.59
CA LEU A 467 2.54 -0.26 -30.78
C LEU A 467 2.06 -1.70 -30.51
N GLY A 468 2.08 -2.12 -29.25
CA GLY A 468 1.63 -3.42 -28.82
C GLY A 468 2.12 -3.78 -27.41
N TYR A 469 1.89 -5.03 -27.02
CA TYR A 469 2.19 -5.52 -25.68
C TYR A 469 2.98 -6.84 -25.73
N ASN A 470 3.80 -7.08 -24.71
CA ASN A 470 4.39 -8.39 -24.44
C ASN A 470 3.74 -9.00 -23.19
N VAL A 471 3.42 -10.29 -23.26
CA VAL A 471 2.99 -11.09 -22.11
C VAL A 471 4.18 -11.92 -21.63
N TYR A 472 4.51 -11.75 -20.35
CA TYR A 472 5.55 -12.48 -19.64
C TYR A 472 4.88 -13.49 -18.70
N TYR A 473 5.45 -14.69 -18.60
CA TYR A 473 4.94 -15.72 -17.70
C TYR A 473 6.06 -16.65 -17.24
N GLY A 474 5.92 -17.26 -16.06
CA GLY A 474 6.90 -18.19 -15.50
C GLY A 474 6.41 -18.95 -14.27
N PHE A 475 7.20 -19.91 -13.79
CA PHE A 475 6.88 -20.77 -12.64
C PHE A 475 7.23 -20.16 -11.29
N SER A 476 7.84 -18.98 -11.27
CA SER A 476 8.24 -18.29 -10.06
C SER A 476 8.04 -16.80 -10.26
N SER A 477 7.58 -16.13 -9.21
CA SER A 477 7.36 -14.68 -9.21
C SER A 477 8.58 -13.94 -9.73
N ARG A 478 8.34 -12.96 -10.62
CA ARG A 478 9.36 -12.13 -11.29
C ARG A 478 10.47 -12.89 -12.04
N ARG A 479 10.30 -14.20 -12.30
CA ARG A 479 11.21 -15.03 -13.09
C ARG A 479 10.47 -15.62 -14.29
N TYR A 480 10.46 -14.86 -15.37
CA TYR A 480 9.72 -15.20 -16.58
C TYR A 480 10.53 -15.96 -17.61
N GLU A 481 9.83 -16.73 -18.43
CA GLU A 481 10.35 -17.24 -19.69
C GLU A 481 10.46 -16.13 -20.75
N LYS A 482 10.80 -16.51 -21.98
CA LYS A 482 10.83 -15.58 -23.10
C LYS A 482 9.43 -14.98 -23.33
N PRO A 483 9.29 -13.64 -23.45
CA PRO A 483 7.99 -13.01 -23.63
C PRO A 483 7.34 -13.43 -24.95
N VAL A 484 6.00 -13.40 -24.94
CA VAL A 484 5.16 -13.59 -26.13
C VAL A 484 4.60 -12.23 -26.54
N TYR A 485 4.87 -11.83 -27.78
CA TYR A 485 4.31 -10.60 -28.32
C TYR A 485 2.82 -10.78 -28.63
N ALA A 486 1.97 -10.02 -27.94
CA ALA A 486 0.52 -10.08 -28.05
C ALA A 486 -0.03 -9.19 -29.20
N GLY A 487 0.75 -8.23 -29.68
CA GLY A 487 0.28 -7.22 -30.65
C GLY A 487 -0.44 -6.06 -29.98
N ASP A 488 -1.09 -5.22 -30.79
CA ASP A 488 -1.93 -4.10 -30.33
C ASP A 488 -3.33 -4.60 -29.93
N THR A 489 -3.40 -5.20 -28.75
CA THR A 489 -4.60 -5.77 -28.13
C THR A 489 -4.55 -5.57 -26.63
N THR A 490 -5.68 -5.70 -25.95
CA THR A 490 -5.79 -5.69 -24.49
C THR A 490 -6.20 -7.04 -23.91
N ASN A 491 -6.24 -8.07 -24.76
CA ASN A 491 -6.55 -9.43 -24.40
C ASN A 491 -5.72 -10.40 -25.23
N PHE A 492 -5.27 -11.48 -24.61
CA PHE A 492 -4.41 -12.47 -25.23
C PHE A 492 -4.64 -13.86 -24.64
N ARG A 493 -4.76 -14.87 -25.51
CA ARG A 493 -4.88 -16.27 -25.12
C ARG A 493 -3.49 -16.90 -25.05
N LEU A 494 -2.97 -17.07 -23.84
CA LEU A 494 -1.67 -17.67 -23.59
C LEU A 494 -1.83 -19.20 -23.53
N GLY A 495 -1.10 -19.93 -24.36
CA GLY A 495 -1.17 -21.39 -24.43
C GLY A 495 0.20 -22.07 -24.35
N GLY A 496 0.20 -23.40 -24.23
CA GLY A 496 1.42 -24.19 -24.05
C GLY A 496 1.85 -24.34 -22.58
N LEU A 497 0.92 -24.09 -21.66
CA LEU A 497 1.12 -24.21 -20.22
C LEU A 497 0.89 -25.66 -19.76
N GLN A 498 1.42 -26.00 -18.58
CA GLN A 498 1.18 -27.28 -17.93
C GLN A 498 0.00 -27.16 -16.95
N ASP A 499 -0.96 -28.08 -17.04
CA ASP A 499 -2.09 -28.14 -16.12
C ASP A 499 -1.66 -28.30 -14.66
N ASP A 500 -2.51 -27.82 -13.74
CA ASP A 500 -2.32 -27.90 -12.29
C ASP A 500 -0.99 -27.28 -11.80
N THR A 501 -0.43 -26.36 -12.58
CA THR A 501 0.85 -25.69 -12.28
C THR A 501 0.63 -24.18 -12.14
N VAL A 502 1.13 -23.59 -11.05
CA VAL A 502 1.03 -22.13 -10.85
C VAL A 502 1.94 -21.41 -11.85
N TYR A 503 1.37 -20.44 -12.55
CA TYR A 503 2.09 -19.51 -13.41
C TYR A 503 1.88 -18.09 -12.92
N PHE A 504 2.97 -17.33 -12.84
CA PHE A 504 2.97 -15.90 -12.60
C PHE A 504 3.01 -15.17 -13.94
N VAL A 505 2.21 -14.12 -14.11
CA VAL A 505 2.01 -13.41 -15.37
C VAL A 505 2.10 -11.90 -15.16
N SER A 506 2.83 -11.23 -16.05
CA SER A 506 2.87 -9.77 -16.16
C SER A 506 2.84 -9.32 -17.62
N VAL A 507 2.45 -8.07 -17.85
CA VAL A 507 2.35 -7.49 -19.19
C VAL A 507 3.18 -6.21 -19.25
N THR A 508 3.84 -5.97 -20.38
CA THR A 508 4.53 -4.70 -20.68
C THR A 508 3.93 -4.05 -21.92
N ALA A 509 4.05 -2.72 -22.02
CA ALA A 509 3.69 -1.94 -23.19
C ALA A 509 4.94 -1.61 -24.02
N ILE A 510 4.78 -1.57 -25.34
CA ILE A 510 5.86 -1.29 -26.30
C ILE A 510 5.50 -0.04 -27.10
N ASP A 511 6.42 0.92 -27.17
CA ASP A 511 6.33 2.08 -28.05
C ASP A 511 7.47 2.08 -29.10
N ASN A 512 7.65 3.20 -29.82
CA ASN A 512 8.65 3.33 -30.89
C ASN A 512 10.11 3.27 -30.41
N ASP A 513 10.36 3.48 -29.12
CA ASP A 513 11.70 3.70 -28.57
C ASP A 513 12.02 2.75 -27.40
N THR A 514 11.00 2.27 -26.68
CA THR A 514 11.14 1.57 -25.41
C THR A 514 10.07 0.49 -25.19
N GLU A 515 10.31 -0.31 -24.17
CA GLU A 515 9.33 -1.20 -23.57
C GLU A 515 9.29 -0.85 -22.08
N SER A 516 8.07 -0.78 -21.53
CA SER A 516 7.79 -0.36 -20.15
C SER A 516 8.44 -1.27 -19.10
N GLY A 517 8.31 -0.87 -17.84
CA GLY A 517 8.41 -1.81 -16.72
C GLY A 517 7.33 -2.91 -16.78
N TYR A 518 7.43 -3.91 -15.91
CA TYR A 518 6.36 -4.89 -15.73
C TYR A 518 5.12 -4.25 -15.10
N SER A 519 3.93 -4.71 -15.48
CA SER A 519 2.73 -4.51 -14.68
C SER A 519 2.89 -5.15 -13.29
N MET A 520 1.94 -4.86 -12.39
CA MET A 520 1.72 -5.73 -11.24
C MET A 520 1.52 -7.17 -11.71
N GLU A 521 2.12 -8.09 -10.97
CA GLU A 521 2.06 -9.52 -11.26
C GLU A 521 0.75 -10.13 -10.77
N THR A 522 0.28 -11.16 -11.47
CA THR A 522 -0.86 -11.97 -11.06
C THR A 522 -0.57 -13.43 -11.37
N ASP A 523 -1.08 -14.35 -10.55
CA ASP A 523 -0.91 -15.78 -10.75
C ASP A 523 -2.18 -16.47 -11.28
N VAL A 524 -1.99 -17.64 -11.88
CA VAL A 524 -3.06 -18.51 -12.37
C VAL A 524 -2.63 -19.98 -12.36
N VAL A 525 -3.58 -20.88 -12.19
CA VAL A 525 -3.40 -22.32 -12.38
C VAL A 525 -4.29 -22.77 -13.55
N PRO A 526 -3.74 -23.13 -14.72
CA PRO A 526 -4.54 -23.66 -15.81
C PRO A 526 -5.08 -25.05 -15.45
N GLY A 527 -6.39 -25.23 -15.65
CA GLY A 527 -7.09 -26.47 -15.38
C GLY A 527 -7.63 -27.10 -16.67
N GLN A 528 -7.70 -28.43 -16.68
CA GLN A 528 -8.45 -29.17 -17.69
C GLN A 528 -9.89 -29.48 -17.24
N THR A 529 -10.17 -29.35 -15.93
CA THR A 529 -11.50 -29.53 -15.37
C THR A 529 -11.90 -28.26 -14.63
N PRO A 530 -13.19 -27.89 -14.60
CA PRO A 530 -13.64 -26.72 -13.84
C PRO A 530 -13.27 -26.81 -12.35
N HIS A 531 -13.04 -25.65 -11.75
CA HIS A 531 -12.92 -25.48 -10.31
C HIS A 531 -14.22 -25.87 -9.58
N PRO A 532 -14.15 -26.36 -8.34
CA PRO A 532 -15.35 -26.66 -7.56
C PRO A 532 -16.18 -25.38 -7.34
N PRO A 533 -17.51 -25.43 -7.49
CA PRO A 533 -18.38 -24.29 -7.18
C PRO A 533 -18.22 -23.85 -5.71
N GLU A 534 -18.18 -22.55 -5.48
CA GLU A 534 -18.01 -21.96 -4.15
C GLU A 534 -19.33 -21.46 -3.55
N SER A 535 -19.30 -21.13 -2.26
CA SER A 535 -20.43 -20.49 -1.55
C SER A 535 -21.76 -21.28 -1.62
N LEU A 536 -21.68 -22.61 -1.64
CA LEU A 536 -22.86 -23.46 -1.51
C LEU A 536 -23.58 -23.13 -0.20
N ARG A 537 -24.88 -22.85 -0.29
CA ARG A 537 -25.76 -22.67 0.86
C ARG A 537 -27.11 -23.34 0.61
N LEU A 538 -27.72 -23.77 1.70
CA LEU A 538 -28.97 -24.51 1.71
C LEU A 538 -30.06 -23.70 2.40
N VAL A 539 -31.27 -23.72 1.86
CA VAL A 539 -32.48 -23.19 2.47
C VAL A 539 -33.51 -24.32 2.54
N PRO A 540 -33.83 -24.85 3.73
CA PRO A 540 -34.82 -25.92 3.87
C PRO A 540 -36.20 -25.50 3.37
N THR A 541 -36.89 -26.40 2.66
CA THR A 541 -38.30 -26.27 2.28
C THR A 541 -39.10 -27.42 2.86
N TYR A 542 -40.44 -27.36 2.77
CA TYR A 542 -41.29 -28.48 3.22
C TYR A 542 -40.96 -29.77 2.45
N LEU A 543 -40.37 -30.73 3.16
CA LEU A 543 -39.83 -31.97 2.60
C LEU A 543 -38.90 -31.72 1.40
N GLY A 544 -38.07 -30.69 1.48
CA GLY A 544 -37.17 -30.30 0.40
C GLY A 544 -36.01 -29.41 0.83
N MET A 545 -35.19 -29.02 -0.14
CA MET A 545 -34.04 -28.13 0.01
C MET A 545 -33.89 -27.27 -1.24
N ASP A 546 -33.82 -25.96 -1.07
CA ASP A 546 -33.37 -25.04 -2.12
C ASP A 546 -31.87 -24.80 -1.94
N LEU A 547 -31.10 -25.02 -3.01
CA LEU A 547 -29.66 -24.87 -3.06
C LEU A 547 -29.29 -23.62 -3.86
N PHE A 548 -28.26 -22.91 -3.39
CA PHE A 548 -27.69 -21.73 -4.06
C PHE A 548 -26.16 -21.80 -3.98
N TRP A 549 -25.46 -21.43 -5.05
CA TRP A 549 -23.99 -21.37 -5.09
C TRP A 549 -23.50 -20.19 -5.93
N GLY A 550 -22.20 -19.88 -5.85
CA GLY A 550 -21.54 -18.87 -6.68
C GLY A 550 -21.27 -19.39 -8.10
N PRO A 551 -21.37 -18.55 -9.15
CA PRO A 551 -21.05 -18.98 -10.51
C PRO A 551 -19.54 -19.19 -10.69
N ASN A 552 -19.18 -20.25 -11.42
CA ASN A 552 -17.83 -20.46 -11.96
C ASN A 552 -17.48 -19.40 -13.02
N SER A 553 -16.18 -19.14 -13.20
CA SER A 553 -15.65 -18.05 -14.06
C SER A 553 -14.99 -18.54 -15.36
N GLU A 554 -14.83 -19.85 -15.48
CA GLU A 554 -14.23 -20.55 -16.61
C GLU A 554 -15.05 -20.34 -17.88
N LEU A 555 -14.36 -20.04 -18.99
CA LEU A 555 -15.00 -19.63 -20.24
C LEU A 555 -15.72 -20.77 -20.97
N ASP A 556 -15.42 -22.01 -20.62
CA ASP A 556 -15.93 -23.23 -21.22
C ASP A 556 -16.87 -24.01 -20.29
N LEU A 557 -17.39 -23.37 -19.23
CA LEU A 557 -18.40 -23.96 -18.35
C LEU A 557 -19.67 -24.34 -19.13
N ALA A 558 -20.13 -25.59 -18.98
CA ALA A 558 -21.40 -26.08 -19.53
C ALA A 558 -22.55 -26.10 -18.51
N GLY A 559 -22.26 -26.30 -17.22
CA GLY A 559 -23.27 -26.30 -16.15
C GLY A 559 -22.82 -27.08 -14.91
N TYR A 560 -23.76 -27.46 -14.05
CA TYR A 560 -23.48 -28.07 -12.75
C TYR A 560 -24.18 -29.41 -12.55
N ASN A 561 -23.54 -30.32 -11.82
CA ASN A 561 -24.22 -31.47 -11.22
C ASN A 561 -24.39 -31.26 -9.72
N VAL A 562 -25.55 -31.67 -9.20
CA VAL A 562 -25.91 -31.59 -7.80
C VAL A 562 -25.99 -32.99 -7.24
N TYR A 563 -25.28 -33.20 -6.13
CA TYR A 563 -25.19 -34.48 -5.47
C TYR A 563 -25.70 -34.39 -4.03
N ARG A 564 -26.34 -35.46 -3.56
CA ARG A 564 -26.90 -35.58 -2.21
C ARG A 564 -26.47 -36.87 -1.52
N SER A 565 -26.21 -36.81 -0.22
CA SER A 565 -26.07 -37.97 0.66
C SER A 565 -26.89 -37.80 1.94
N THR A 566 -27.07 -38.89 2.67
CA THR A 566 -27.59 -38.90 4.05
C THR A 566 -26.49 -39.15 5.08
N ASP A 567 -25.28 -39.47 4.61
CA ASP A 567 -24.09 -39.69 5.42
C ASP A 567 -23.10 -38.54 5.16
N PRO A 568 -22.51 -37.92 6.20
CA PRO A 568 -21.51 -36.88 6.01
C PRO A 568 -20.28 -37.44 5.29
N GLY A 569 -19.79 -36.73 4.27
CA GLY A 569 -18.70 -37.15 3.40
C GLY A 569 -19.10 -38.17 2.33
N GLY A 570 -20.38 -38.48 2.19
CA GLY A 570 -20.91 -39.40 1.17
C GLY A 570 -21.03 -40.86 1.61
N PRO A 571 -21.36 -41.78 0.68
CA PRO A 571 -21.36 -41.61 -0.78
C PRO A 571 -22.52 -40.73 -1.26
N TYR A 572 -22.26 -39.90 -2.26
CA TYR A 572 -23.27 -39.01 -2.85
C TYR A 572 -23.94 -39.61 -4.09
N GLN A 573 -25.18 -39.18 -4.36
CA GLN A 573 -25.97 -39.54 -5.52
C GLN A 573 -26.40 -38.29 -6.27
N SER A 574 -26.30 -38.30 -7.60
CA SER A 574 -26.78 -37.21 -8.46
C SER A 574 -28.30 -37.06 -8.31
N VAL A 575 -28.78 -35.83 -8.11
CA VAL A 575 -30.21 -35.53 -7.96
C VAL A 575 -30.81 -34.79 -9.14
N ASN A 576 -29.99 -34.08 -9.94
CA ASN A 576 -30.42 -33.43 -11.17
C ASN A 576 -30.38 -34.41 -12.36
N PRO A 577 -31.38 -34.39 -13.27
CA PRO A 577 -31.43 -35.28 -14.43
C PRO A 577 -30.60 -34.80 -15.62
N ALA A 578 -30.20 -33.53 -15.63
CA ALA A 578 -29.36 -32.88 -16.63
C ALA A 578 -28.60 -31.74 -15.96
N LEU A 579 -27.52 -31.25 -16.59
CA LEU A 579 -26.74 -30.13 -16.08
C LEU A 579 -27.63 -28.94 -15.76
N VAL A 580 -27.43 -28.36 -14.57
CA VAL A 580 -28.09 -27.13 -14.15
C VAL A 580 -27.30 -25.97 -14.74
N ALA A 581 -27.95 -25.08 -15.51
CA ALA A 581 -27.30 -23.90 -16.08
C ALA A 581 -27.32 -22.69 -15.12
N ASP A 582 -28.34 -22.63 -14.27
CA ASP A 582 -28.47 -21.61 -13.22
C ASP A 582 -27.60 -21.97 -11.99
N THR A 583 -27.47 -21.03 -11.06
CA THR A 583 -26.76 -21.24 -9.78
C THR A 583 -27.69 -21.62 -8.63
N THR A 584 -28.85 -22.19 -8.96
CA THR A 584 -29.86 -22.63 -8.00
C THR A 584 -30.45 -23.97 -8.38
N TYR A 585 -30.84 -24.77 -7.39
CA TYR A 585 -31.51 -26.05 -7.59
C TYR A 585 -32.49 -26.35 -6.46
N CYS A 586 -33.68 -26.84 -6.80
CA CYS A 586 -34.69 -27.26 -5.83
C CYS A 586 -34.75 -28.78 -5.78
N ASP A 587 -34.37 -29.36 -4.64
CA ASP A 587 -34.52 -30.79 -4.35
C ASP A 587 -35.77 -31.01 -3.48
N SER A 588 -36.68 -31.88 -3.90
CA SER A 588 -37.99 -32.07 -3.27
C SER A 588 -38.28 -33.55 -2.99
N GLY A 589 -39.21 -33.82 -2.08
CA GLY A 589 -39.55 -35.18 -1.68
C GLY A 589 -38.52 -35.82 -0.73
N LEU A 590 -37.84 -35.00 0.06
CA LEU A 590 -36.91 -35.42 1.10
C LEU A 590 -37.66 -36.05 2.28
N THR A 591 -36.95 -36.86 3.07
CA THR A 591 -37.53 -37.55 4.22
C THR A 591 -37.42 -36.68 5.47
N ALA A 592 -38.54 -36.49 6.18
CA ALA A 592 -38.58 -35.78 7.45
C ALA A 592 -37.59 -36.35 8.48
N GLY A 593 -36.96 -35.48 9.26
CA GLY A 593 -36.04 -35.86 10.34
C GLY A 593 -34.71 -36.46 9.88
N LEU A 594 -34.42 -36.50 8.58
CA LEU A 594 -33.18 -37.02 8.03
C LEU A 594 -32.26 -35.88 7.58
N MET A 595 -31.01 -35.91 8.02
CA MET A 595 -29.99 -34.97 7.58
C MET A 595 -29.61 -35.26 6.13
N HIS A 596 -29.57 -34.22 5.30
CA HIS A 596 -29.14 -34.33 3.91
C HIS A 596 -27.92 -33.44 3.68
N TYR A 597 -26.87 -34.04 3.10
CA TYR A 597 -25.62 -33.38 2.76
C TYR A 597 -25.53 -33.21 1.25
N TYR A 598 -25.13 -32.03 0.80
CA TYR A 598 -25.03 -31.69 -0.61
C TYR A 598 -23.64 -31.23 -0.98
N VAL A 599 -23.22 -31.63 -2.19
CA VAL A 599 -22.05 -31.11 -2.89
C VAL A 599 -22.43 -30.85 -4.35
N ILE A 600 -21.72 -29.92 -4.99
CA ILE A 600 -21.94 -29.54 -6.38
C ILE A 600 -20.61 -29.66 -7.13
N THR A 601 -20.66 -30.07 -8.39
CA THR A 601 -19.52 -29.99 -9.32
C THR A 601 -19.88 -29.07 -10.48
N ALA A 602 -18.87 -28.45 -11.06
CA ALA A 602 -18.97 -27.80 -12.36
C ALA A 602 -18.53 -28.77 -13.46
N VAL A 603 -19.14 -28.64 -14.64
CA VAL A 603 -18.87 -29.46 -15.83
C VAL A 603 -18.60 -28.53 -17.01
N ASP A 604 -17.56 -28.83 -17.78
CA ASP A 604 -17.17 -28.05 -18.95
C ASP A 604 -17.93 -28.49 -20.23
N THR A 605 -17.71 -27.75 -21.33
CA THR A 605 -18.27 -28.05 -22.65
C THR A 605 -17.65 -29.28 -23.33
N THR A 606 -16.63 -29.89 -22.72
CA THR A 606 -16.00 -31.15 -23.16
C THR A 606 -16.48 -32.38 -22.35
N GLU A 607 -17.44 -32.18 -21.45
CA GLU A 607 -18.01 -33.17 -20.53
C GLU A 607 -17.06 -33.62 -19.41
N LEU A 608 -16.00 -32.86 -19.12
CA LEU A 608 -15.16 -33.07 -17.95
C LEU A 608 -15.77 -32.41 -16.72
N GLU A 609 -15.79 -33.17 -15.63
CA GLU A 609 -16.39 -32.77 -14.35
C GLU A 609 -15.31 -32.47 -13.32
N GLY A 610 -15.46 -31.32 -12.66
CA GLY A 610 -14.58 -30.85 -11.60
C GLY A 610 -14.74 -31.59 -10.28
N ARG A 611 -14.06 -31.10 -9.25
CA ARG A 611 -14.17 -31.63 -7.89
C ARG A 611 -15.47 -31.17 -7.22
N TYR A 612 -15.85 -31.86 -6.15
CA TYR A 612 -16.95 -31.44 -5.29
C TYR A 612 -16.64 -30.10 -4.63
N SER A 613 -17.66 -29.25 -4.54
CA SER A 613 -17.72 -28.11 -3.61
C SER A 613 -17.53 -28.57 -2.17
N GLU A 614 -17.37 -27.61 -1.26
CA GLU A 614 -17.56 -27.87 0.16
C GLU A 614 -18.94 -28.50 0.42
N GLU A 615 -18.98 -29.47 1.34
CA GLU A 615 -20.20 -30.16 1.73
C GLU A 615 -21.01 -29.28 2.68
N VAL A 616 -22.30 -29.13 2.41
CA VAL A 616 -23.23 -28.46 3.32
C VAL A 616 -24.36 -29.42 3.67
N GLY A 617 -24.68 -29.51 4.95
CA GLY A 617 -25.74 -30.38 5.46
C GLY A 617 -26.88 -29.61 6.11
N ALA A 618 -28.12 -30.02 5.86
CA ALA A 618 -29.31 -29.50 6.55
C ALA A 618 -30.45 -30.53 6.61
N PHE A 619 -31.36 -30.35 7.57
CA PHE A 619 -32.63 -31.07 7.63
C PHE A 619 -33.68 -30.37 6.76
N PRO A 620 -34.54 -31.11 6.04
CA PRO A 620 -35.71 -30.52 5.41
C PRO A 620 -36.71 -30.06 6.48
N MET A 621 -37.59 -29.13 6.14
CA MET A 621 -38.71 -28.82 7.03
C MET A 621 -39.67 -30.02 7.07
N SER A 622 -40.09 -30.41 8.27
CA SER A 622 -40.93 -31.60 8.48
C SER A 622 -42.27 -31.29 9.13
N PHE A 623 -42.34 -30.25 9.96
CA PHE A 623 -43.52 -29.88 10.74
C PHE A 623 -44.11 -31.02 11.58
N ASP A 624 -43.28 -31.96 12.04
CA ASP A 624 -43.71 -33.16 12.78
C ASP A 624 -43.37 -33.13 14.28
N HIS A 625 -42.69 -32.09 14.77
CA HIS A 625 -42.31 -31.95 16.19
C HIS A 625 -43.36 -31.22 17.07
N GLY A 626 -44.57 -30.98 16.56
CA GLY A 626 -45.61 -30.28 17.31
C GLY A 626 -45.32 -28.79 17.45
N ILE A 627 -45.13 -28.31 18.70
CA ILE A 627 -45.07 -26.88 19.04
C ILE A 627 -43.64 -26.46 19.45
N LEU A 628 -43.13 -25.37 18.90
CA LEU A 628 -41.98 -24.63 19.45
C LEU A 628 -42.49 -23.35 20.10
N LEU A 629 -42.36 -23.27 21.42
CA LEU A 629 -42.56 -22.06 22.19
C LEU A 629 -41.26 -21.24 22.17
N VAL A 630 -41.21 -20.20 21.34
CA VAL A 630 -40.08 -19.26 21.29
C VAL A 630 -40.33 -18.15 22.29
N ASP A 631 -39.44 -18.04 23.25
CA ASP A 631 -39.38 -16.92 24.17
C ASP A 631 -38.44 -15.84 23.65
N GLY A 632 -39.01 -14.73 23.18
CA GLY A 632 -38.27 -13.54 22.77
C GLY A 632 -38.09 -12.51 23.88
N THR A 633 -38.42 -12.83 25.14
CA THR A 633 -38.33 -11.91 26.28
C THR A 633 -36.95 -11.99 26.94
N GLN A 634 -36.51 -10.89 27.58
CA GLN A 634 -35.23 -10.84 28.29
C GLN A 634 -35.37 -11.27 29.75
N ASN A 635 -34.37 -11.99 30.28
CA ASN A 635 -34.34 -12.36 31.68
C ASN A 635 -34.11 -11.11 32.56
N GLU A 636 -35.14 -10.72 33.33
CA GLU A 636 -35.18 -9.61 34.32
C GLU A 636 -35.58 -8.20 33.84
N VAL A 637 -36.82 -8.04 33.36
CA VAL A 637 -37.38 -6.70 33.07
C VAL A 637 -38.28 -6.18 34.20
N GLY A 638 -37.79 -5.18 34.96
CA GLY A 638 -38.55 -4.11 35.65
C GLY A 638 -39.75 -4.42 36.59
N PRO A 639 -40.15 -3.48 37.48
CA PRO A 639 -41.20 -3.71 38.49
C PRO A 639 -42.64 -3.80 37.94
N LEU A 640 -42.83 -3.82 36.61
CA LEU A 640 -44.13 -3.78 35.93
C LEU A 640 -44.42 -5.02 35.06
N LEU A 641 -43.48 -5.97 34.97
CA LEU A 641 -43.67 -7.21 34.21
C LEU A 641 -43.67 -8.43 35.13
N VAL A 642 -44.29 -9.52 34.67
CA VAL A 642 -44.31 -10.77 35.41
C VAL A 642 -42.90 -11.36 35.38
N PRO A 643 -42.37 -11.87 36.51
CA PRO A 643 -41.07 -12.54 36.49
C PRO A 643 -41.07 -13.68 35.48
N ASP A 644 -40.02 -13.76 34.66
CA ASP A 644 -39.89 -14.75 33.59
C ASP A 644 -40.20 -16.19 34.05
N SER A 645 -39.64 -16.60 35.20
CA SER A 645 -39.94 -17.90 35.84
C SER A 645 -41.43 -18.19 36.12
N ILE A 646 -42.29 -17.18 36.25
CA ILE A 646 -43.74 -17.33 36.42
C ILE A 646 -44.42 -17.49 35.06
N GLU A 647 -43.97 -16.77 34.03
CA GLU A 647 -44.48 -16.91 32.66
C GLU A 647 -44.11 -18.27 32.07
N ASP A 648 -42.86 -18.70 32.24
CA ASP A 648 -42.40 -20.04 31.89
C ASP A 648 -43.30 -21.12 32.49
N LYS A 649 -43.59 -20.99 33.78
CA LYS A 649 -44.50 -21.90 34.47
C LYS A 649 -45.92 -21.85 33.88
N PHE A 650 -46.43 -20.66 33.55
CA PHE A 650 -47.74 -20.51 32.93
C PHE A 650 -47.81 -21.22 31.57
N TYR A 651 -46.84 -21.02 30.68
CA TYR A 651 -46.85 -21.67 29.37
C TYR A 651 -46.58 -23.17 29.46
N GLN A 652 -45.75 -23.61 30.42
CA GLN A 652 -45.59 -25.03 30.74
C GLN A 652 -46.91 -25.68 31.19
N GLU A 653 -47.70 -25.00 32.02
CA GLU A 653 -49.02 -25.47 32.45
C GLU A 653 -50.07 -25.37 31.32
N LEU A 654 -50.03 -24.33 30.50
CA LEU A 654 -50.95 -24.11 29.38
C LEU A 654 -50.79 -25.19 28.30
N LEU A 655 -49.54 -25.53 27.98
CA LEU A 655 -49.20 -26.54 26.99
C LEU A 655 -49.14 -27.95 27.61
N ALA A 656 -49.52 -28.11 28.89
CA ALA A 656 -49.55 -29.40 29.58
C ALA A 656 -50.54 -30.35 28.88
N GLY A 657 -50.00 -31.32 28.13
CA GLY A 657 -50.76 -32.28 27.32
C GLY A 657 -50.49 -32.19 25.82
N TYR A 658 -49.73 -31.18 25.38
CA TYR A 658 -49.17 -31.08 24.03
C TYR A 658 -47.68 -31.47 24.04
N GLU A 659 -47.19 -31.96 22.90
CA GLU A 659 -45.76 -32.10 22.67
C GLU A 659 -45.21 -30.73 22.25
N PHE A 660 -44.40 -30.12 23.12
CA PHE A 660 -43.81 -28.82 22.88
C PHE A 660 -42.37 -28.73 23.40
N TYR A 661 -41.60 -27.83 22.79
CA TYR A 661 -40.24 -27.47 23.20
C TYR A 661 -40.17 -25.96 23.41
N SER A 662 -39.37 -25.51 24.37
CA SER A 662 -39.14 -24.09 24.63
C SER A 662 -37.78 -23.65 24.10
N TRP A 663 -37.71 -22.47 23.49
CA TRP A 663 -36.48 -21.84 23.02
C TRP A 663 -36.36 -20.43 23.59
N ASP A 664 -35.40 -20.23 24.50
CA ASP A 664 -35.10 -18.92 25.09
C ASP A 664 -34.10 -18.16 24.22
N CYS A 665 -34.53 -17.04 23.63
CA CYS A 665 -33.68 -16.20 22.77
C CYS A 665 -32.64 -15.40 23.54
N ASP A 666 -32.89 -15.04 24.79
CA ASP A 666 -31.94 -14.32 25.63
C ASP A 666 -30.74 -15.22 25.98
N SER A 667 -31.01 -16.51 26.20
CA SER A 667 -29.96 -17.51 26.44
C SER A 667 -29.29 -18.04 25.17
N ASN A 668 -30.02 -18.20 24.06
CA ASN A 668 -29.56 -18.97 22.89
C ASN A 668 -29.45 -18.17 21.58
N GLY A 669 -29.83 -16.90 21.59
CA GLY A 669 -30.11 -16.14 20.37
C GLY A 669 -31.37 -16.67 19.66
N SER A 670 -31.68 -16.10 18.49
CA SER A 670 -32.88 -16.49 17.74
C SER A 670 -32.80 -17.89 17.13
N PRO A 671 -33.91 -18.65 17.09
CA PRO A 671 -33.94 -19.96 16.44
C PRO A 671 -33.75 -19.81 14.93
N THR A 672 -32.92 -20.67 14.33
CA THR A 672 -32.71 -20.68 12.88
C THR A 672 -33.95 -21.17 12.14
N ILE A 673 -34.06 -20.86 10.84
CA ILE A 673 -35.15 -21.38 9.99
C ILE A 673 -35.20 -22.91 9.96
N SER A 674 -34.05 -23.58 10.05
CA SER A 674 -33.95 -25.04 10.12
C SER A 674 -34.55 -25.58 11.43
N THR A 675 -34.30 -24.89 12.55
CA THR A 675 -34.89 -25.24 13.84
C THR A 675 -36.40 -25.03 13.83
N MET A 676 -36.87 -23.88 13.34
CA MET A 676 -38.29 -23.56 13.27
C MET A 676 -39.05 -24.52 12.36
N GLY A 677 -38.47 -24.90 11.22
CA GLY A 677 -39.07 -25.78 10.22
C GLY A 677 -39.37 -27.21 10.68
N LEU A 678 -38.87 -27.64 11.84
CA LEU A 678 -39.22 -28.95 12.43
C LEU A 678 -40.61 -28.95 13.06
N TYR A 679 -41.10 -27.80 13.49
CA TYR A 679 -42.32 -27.68 14.30
C TYR A 679 -43.50 -27.23 13.46
N SER A 680 -44.63 -27.91 13.58
CA SER A 680 -45.87 -27.52 12.90
C SER A 680 -46.42 -26.17 13.34
N THR A 681 -46.09 -25.75 14.57
CA THR A 681 -46.59 -24.52 15.17
C THR A 681 -45.49 -23.83 15.94
N LEU A 682 -45.26 -22.56 15.65
CA LEU A 682 -44.47 -21.67 16.47
C LEU A 682 -45.42 -20.84 17.33
N ILE A 683 -45.16 -20.82 18.63
CA ILE A 683 -45.74 -19.83 19.55
C ILE A 683 -44.60 -18.88 19.91
N TRP A 684 -44.64 -17.66 19.40
CA TRP A 684 -43.61 -16.65 19.67
C TRP A 684 -44.11 -15.66 20.70
N ARG A 685 -43.45 -15.63 21.87
CA ARG A 685 -43.67 -14.63 22.91
C ARG A 685 -42.91 -13.36 22.54
N ALA A 686 -43.66 -12.29 22.27
CA ALA A 686 -43.16 -11.01 21.80
C ALA A 686 -43.58 -9.92 22.79
N GLU A 687 -42.93 -9.93 23.96
CA GLU A 687 -43.20 -9.00 25.07
C GLU A 687 -41.96 -8.14 25.35
N ASN A 688 -41.49 -7.41 24.34
CA ASN A 688 -40.38 -6.47 24.48
C ASN A 688 -40.86 -4.99 24.44
N PRO A 689 -41.14 -4.36 25.59
CA PRO A 689 -41.65 -2.99 25.62
C PRO A 689 -40.58 -1.91 25.31
N PHE A 690 -39.29 -2.27 25.24
CA PHE A 690 -38.19 -1.29 25.14
C PHE A 690 -37.35 -1.40 23.85
N LEU A 691 -37.62 -2.35 22.96
CA LEU A 691 -36.91 -2.56 21.68
C LEU A 691 -35.38 -2.65 21.81
N SER A 692 -34.87 -3.02 22.99
CA SER A 692 -33.43 -3.14 23.24
C SER A 692 -32.80 -4.32 22.50
N GLU A 693 -33.55 -5.40 22.28
CA GLU A 693 -33.17 -6.58 21.49
C GLU A 693 -34.43 -7.09 20.74
N PRO A 694 -34.62 -6.71 19.47
CA PRO A 694 -35.88 -6.92 18.75
C PRO A 694 -35.91 -8.29 18.02
N TYR A 695 -35.78 -9.40 18.76
CA TYR A 695 -35.68 -10.75 18.20
C TYR A 695 -36.81 -11.10 17.22
N LEU A 696 -38.04 -10.62 17.44
CA LEU A 696 -39.16 -10.87 16.51
C LEU A 696 -38.96 -10.13 15.18
N LEU A 697 -38.52 -8.88 15.22
CA LEU A 697 -38.26 -8.08 14.02
C LEU A 697 -37.09 -8.67 13.22
N GLU A 698 -36.02 -9.06 13.91
CA GLU A 698 -34.84 -9.67 13.29
C GLU A 698 -35.18 -10.99 12.56
N ASN A 699 -36.19 -11.72 13.03
CA ASN A 699 -36.64 -12.99 12.43
C ASN A 699 -37.85 -12.86 11.52
N ALA A 700 -38.35 -11.65 11.26
CA ALA A 700 -39.55 -11.44 10.46
C ALA A 700 -39.47 -12.16 9.10
N GLN A 701 -38.34 -12.05 8.39
CA GLN A 701 -38.17 -12.73 7.09
C GLN A 701 -38.23 -14.26 7.22
N ASN A 702 -37.56 -14.84 8.21
CA ASN A 702 -37.58 -16.28 8.47
C ASN A 702 -38.99 -16.77 8.84
N LEU A 703 -39.73 -16.01 9.65
CA LEU A 703 -41.10 -16.33 10.03
C LEU A 703 -42.05 -16.25 8.84
N GLY A 704 -41.90 -15.25 7.98
CA GLY A 704 -42.65 -15.14 6.74
C GLY A 704 -42.38 -16.34 5.81
N TYR A 705 -41.10 -16.73 5.69
CA TYR A 705 -40.71 -17.92 4.92
C TYR A 705 -41.29 -19.21 5.51
N TYR A 706 -41.20 -19.41 6.83
CA TYR A 706 -41.80 -20.55 7.54
C TYR A 706 -43.31 -20.65 7.29
N LEU A 707 -44.04 -19.53 7.35
CA LEU A 707 -45.47 -19.47 7.03
C LEU A 707 -45.74 -19.85 5.57
N ALA A 708 -44.92 -19.33 4.64
CA ALA A 708 -45.03 -19.67 3.21
C ALA A 708 -44.79 -21.16 2.92
N GLN A 709 -43.99 -21.84 3.75
CA GLN A 709 -43.77 -23.28 3.66
C GLN A 709 -44.91 -24.12 4.26
N GLY A 710 -45.88 -23.50 4.95
CA GLY A 710 -47.06 -24.16 5.52
C GLY A 710 -47.08 -24.27 7.05
N GLY A 711 -46.09 -23.67 7.71
CA GLY A 711 -46.05 -23.57 9.16
C GLY A 711 -47.17 -22.71 9.74
N GLN A 712 -47.46 -22.88 11.03
CA GLN A 712 -48.44 -22.06 11.77
C GLN A 712 -47.72 -21.18 12.80
N LEU A 713 -48.13 -19.92 12.94
CA LEU A 713 -47.53 -18.95 13.86
C LEU A 713 -48.58 -18.35 14.78
N TRP A 714 -48.30 -18.37 16.08
CA TRP A 714 -49.04 -17.66 17.11
C TRP A 714 -48.10 -16.61 17.69
N LEU A 715 -48.41 -15.34 17.44
CA LEU A 715 -47.71 -14.22 18.07
C LEU A 715 -48.49 -13.84 19.33
N ILE A 716 -47.83 -13.97 20.49
CA ILE A 716 -48.43 -13.67 21.79
C ILE A 716 -47.59 -12.59 22.45
N GLY A 717 -48.23 -11.51 22.88
CA GLY A 717 -47.55 -10.48 23.66
C GLY A 717 -48.04 -9.07 23.41
N TRP A 718 -47.57 -8.16 24.26
CA TRP A 718 -47.85 -6.74 24.13
C TRP A 718 -46.91 -6.10 23.09
N TRP A 719 -47.47 -5.41 22.08
CA TRP A 719 -46.75 -4.70 21.01
C TRP A 719 -46.13 -5.53 19.86
N ALA A 720 -46.40 -6.84 19.75
CA ALA A 720 -45.86 -7.69 18.67
C ALA A 720 -45.99 -7.11 17.24
N ILE A 721 -47.16 -6.55 16.89
CA ILE A 721 -47.39 -5.92 15.57
C ILE A 721 -46.57 -4.64 15.39
N ARG A 722 -46.31 -3.90 16.47
CA ARG A 722 -45.47 -2.71 16.43
C ARG A 722 -44.00 -3.09 16.26
N GLU A 723 -43.55 -4.15 16.93
CA GLU A 723 -42.17 -4.65 16.81
C GLU A 723 -41.85 -5.04 15.37
N LEU A 724 -42.72 -5.82 14.70
CA LEU A 724 -42.57 -6.24 13.30
C LEU A 724 -42.52 -5.09 12.28
N MET A 725 -43.04 -3.91 12.63
CA MET A 725 -43.09 -2.76 11.72
C MET A 725 -41.94 -1.78 11.93
N ALA A 726 -41.26 -1.81 13.08
CA ALA A 726 -40.24 -0.85 13.55
C ALA A 726 -40.67 0.63 13.64
N TYR A 727 -41.55 1.11 12.75
CA TYR A 727 -42.01 2.50 12.63
C TYR A 727 -43.49 2.55 12.26
N GLY A 728 -44.20 3.54 12.81
CA GLY A 728 -45.58 3.86 12.44
C GLY A 728 -46.34 4.54 13.56
N SER A 729 -47.27 5.40 13.19
CA SER A 729 -48.15 6.13 14.11
C SER A 729 -49.56 5.60 14.02
N TYR A 730 -50.18 5.36 15.18
CA TYR A 730 -51.57 4.93 15.30
C TYR A 730 -52.56 5.84 14.52
N PRO A 731 -53.60 5.30 13.86
CA PRO A 731 -53.87 3.87 13.59
C PRO A 731 -52.93 3.28 12.53
N PHE A 732 -52.57 2.00 12.69
CA PHE A 732 -51.70 1.32 11.73
C PHE A 732 -52.51 0.83 10.54
N THR A 733 -52.09 1.18 9.33
CA THR A 733 -52.59 0.62 8.06
C THR A 733 -51.42 -0.08 7.37
N PHE A 734 -51.66 -1.28 6.85
CA PHE A 734 -50.64 -2.08 6.20
C PHE A 734 -50.96 -2.20 4.71
N ALA A 735 -49.98 -1.95 3.86
CA ALA A 735 -50.07 -2.08 2.41
C ALA A 735 -49.45 -3.41 1.96
N PRO A 736 -49.77 -3.90 0.74
CA PRO A 736 -49.01 -4.98 0.11
C PRO A 736 -47.50 -4.70 0.14
N GLY A 737 -46.70 -5.65 0.62
CA GLY A 737 -45.27 -5.49 0.90
C GLY A 737 -44.94 -5.28 2.39
N ASP A 738 -45.91 -4.89 3.23
CA ASP A 738 -45.74 -4.85 4.68
C ASP A 738 -45.92 -6.25 5.27
N TRP A 739 -45.04 -6.64 6.20
CA TRP A 739 -45.04 -8.00 6.76
C TRP A 739 -46.40 -8.44 7.33
N PRO A 740 -47.13 -7.64 8.15
CA PRO A 740 -48.45 -8.04 8.65
C PRO A 740 -49.51 -8.17 7.56
N TYR A 741 -49.39 -7.43 6.45
CA TYR A 741 -50.29 -7.56 5.32
C TYR A 741 -50.03 -8.86 4.56
N ASP A 742 -48.77 -9.12 4.25
CA ASP A 742 -48.39 -10.24 3.39
C ASP A 742 -48.54 -11.59 4.10
N TYR A 743 -48.21 -11.67 5.39
CA TYR A 743 -48.15 -12.94 6.13
C TYR A 743 -49.26 -13.15 7.17
N LEU A 744 -49.80 -12.07 7.76
CA LEU A 744 -50.96 -12.17 8.67
C LEU A 744 -52.28 -11.78 8.00
N HIS A 745 -52.24 -11.29 6.76
CA HIS A 745 -53.40 -10.79 6.01
C HIS A 745 -54.17 -9.69 6.74
N LEU A 746 -53.45 -8.84 7.49
CA LEU A 746 -54.00 -7.67 8.17
C LEU A 746 -53.85 -6.44 7.29
N SER A 747 -54.95 -5.73 7.00
CA SER A 747 -54.92 -4.45 6.28
C SER A 747 -54.85 -3.23 7.20
N SER A 748 -55.22 -3.39 8.48
CA SER A 748 -55.17 -2.34 9.50
C SER A 748 -55.26 -2.92 10.91
N SER A 749 -54.83 -2.15 11.92
CA SER A 749 -55.01 -2.49 13.34
C SER A 749 -55.52 -1.28 14.14
N ASP A 750 -56.68 -1.47 14.78
CA ASP A 750 -57.29 -0.50 15.69
C ASP A 750 -56.92 -0.83 17.15
N ASN A 751 -55.98 -0.04 17.70
CA ASN A 751 -55.64 0.18 19.11
C ASN A 751 -54.61 -0.80 19.71
N THR A 752 -53.44 -0.29 20.12
CA THR A 752 -52.48 -1.02 20.98
C THR A 752 -52.15 -0.23 22.26
N GLY A 753 -53.13 0.50 22.80
CA GLY A 753 -53.07 0.98 24.19
C GLY A 753 -53.21 -0.19 25.17
N PRO A 754 -52.62 -0.10 26.39
CA PRO A 754 -52.62 -1.20 27.35
C PRO A 754 -54.07 -1.50 27.78
N VAL A 755 -54.56 -2.68 27.45
CA VAL A 755 -55.75 -3.25 28.08
C VAL A 755 -55.23 -4.40 28.92
N GLY A 756 -55.23 -4.20 30.24
CA GLY A 756 -54.79 -5.20 31.20
C GLY A 756 -55.74 -6.36 31.39
#